data_AF-A0A081BYK3-F1
#
_entry.id   AF-A0A081BYK3-F1
#
_cell.length_a   1.000
_cell.length_b   1.000
_cell.length_c   1.000
_cell.angle_alpha   90.00
_cell.angle_beta   90.00
_cell.angle_gamma   90.00
#
_symmetry.space_group_name_H-M   'P 1'
#
loop_
_entity.id
_entity.type
_entity.pdbx_description
1 polymer ?
#
loop_
_entity_poly.entity_id
_entity_poly.type
_entity_poly.pdbx_seq_one_letter_code
_entity_poly.pdbx_strand_id
1 'polypeptide(L)'
;MTKKNQQSSGPSYSLLALLKRTLFLHETSNVEELVEEVHEYMLKDQSYEQIKDRYVEPILRSNPSFHEVEAGKNIWKLTEGNKVNDAVYEVFRKYKAPLSERQILNRIAKVKHIAGNINVKLDLKNDARFADLEGGKYWILSEWVVINDYARSILMRNKAGLTEKDIINKVVGEFRIDKDSAIFIPMLDERFVQKEKKWVLQRFVEQKTKLRPSQIDRLYQYLLKVDKALEPNELTASVLNIPASSTDVDEKLAQDPRFVLEDGLWDLRSRVKFHQIQKLEAKEAQEQAVPPISLEVQPEFEQPEAPQIFPSFEAALLSQAAGAMTPEVASPGVFAQPEVRIEGQDLSVIDQEFVPQAEATPEQAPEFIEAEEATIAEQAQALPVIQEEESREAITEGKEELEEESEEAEEEAIGPIDEYAETLRSKVVEFLQDAFHTEGIVYNVDIIDQLVSAENKEELFRQFVLDHFVNPAKERVLTHTDLLKFLVYFAEPSLTDKVIDPCCGTGGFLLQILETLDNALQEAEWTERDFALQYELRTGQFYFIQINEEEREYFDFPLDDAVARWLPIIRFCKQQQLTGVDIDRFACRTADLNLAIQGFPEIVIHHDDALNSKQIGSGVYDLVIGNPPSTGDKPTRFLRKTLLLAKPGGKILLLLPNEMFHEHRLLSATLRNQILAQTVVKAVICFPEFETSKLYGQGQTLLYCLRKHHDAEQHSDIFVGDVTSFEALREVIEVMEDPDAPVCQDEISIAGRVVNYILSSYQGSAYNLLLESLRRRALHGRVLSVKEWGRMKKGEHPAVE
;
A
#
# COMPACT_ATOMS: atom_id res chain seq x y z
N MET A 1 -4.90 27.92 16.96
CA MET A 1 -4.87 26.51 17.36
C MET A 1 -3.65 25.87 16.73
N THR A 2 -2.80 25.18 17.51
CA THR A 2 -1.61 24.49 16.98
C THR A 2 -2.03 23.22 16.23
N LYS A 3 -1.36 22.93 15.10
CA LYS A 3 -1.53 21.65 14.41
C LYS A 3 -1.03 20.53 15.35
N LYS A 4 -1.90 19.59 15.73
CA LYS A 4 -1.43 18.30 16.29
C LYS A 4 -0.64 17.61 15.17
N ASN A 5 0.65 17.35 15.39
CA ASN A 5 1.42 16.46 14.52
C ASN A 5 0.75 15.07 14.50
N GLN A 6 0.82 14.38 13.37
CA GLN A 6 0.28 13.03 13.21
C GLN A 6 1.18 11.98 13.88
N GLN A 7 1.26 12.03 15.22
CA GLN A 7 1.72 10.88 16.00
C GLN A 7 0.74 9.71 15.79
N SER A 8 1.26 8.49 15.83
CA SER A 8 0.44 7.27 15.81
C SER A 8 -0.59 7.31 16.94
N SER A 9 -1.88 7.17 16.62
CA SER A 9 -3.01 7.26 17.55
C SER A 9 -3.21 6.03 18.46
N GLY A 10 -2.10 5.38 18.84
CA GLY A 10 -2.02 4.37 19.90
C GLY A 10 -1.12 4.85 21.05
N PRO A 11 -0.92 4.03 22.09
CA PRO A 11 -0.14 4.42 23.27
C PRO A 11 1.32 4.77 22.92
N SER A 12 1.74 5.95 23.34
CA SER A 12 3.07 6.49 23.05
C SER A 12 4.14 5.99 24.03
N TYR A 13 5.27 5.53 23.50
CA TYR A 13 6.48 5.25 24.30
C TYR A 13 7.25 6.54 24.58
N SER A 14 7.95 6.60 25.72
CA SER A 14 9.04 7.58 25.88
C SER A 14 10.23 7.18 25.01
N LEU A 15 11.13 8.13 24.70
CA LEU A 15 12.38 7.83 24.00
C LEU A 15 13.24 6.79 24.73
N LEU A 16 13.29 6.86 26.06
CA LEU A 16 13.99 5.88 26.89
C LEU A 16 13.34 4.48 26.78
N ALA A 17 12.00 4.42 26.75
CA ALA A 17 11.25 3.19 26.58
C ALA A 17 11.44 2.57 25.18
N LEU A 18 11.51 3.39 24.13
CA LEU A 18 11.82 2.95 22.77
C LEU A 18 13.23 2.35 22.69
N LEU A 19 14.26 3.09 23.11
CA LEU A 19 15.65 2.60 23.09
C LEU A 19 15.83 1.29 23.90
N LYS A 20 15.14 1.15 25.04
CA LYS A 20 15.11 -0.12 25.78
C LYS A 20 14.44 -1.26 25.00
N ARG A 21 13.32 -0.98 24.35
CA ARG A 21 12.55 -1.95 23.56
C ARG A 21 13.38 -2.47 22.38
N THR A 22 14.01 -1.58 21.62
CA THR A 22 14.83 -1.94 20.45
C THR A 22 16.01 -2.81 20.87
N LEU A 23 16.76 -2.42 21.92
CA LEU A 23 17.85 -3.24 22.46
C LEU A 23 17.39 -4.56 23.12
N PHE A 24 16.14 -4.67 23.58
CA PHE A 24 15.58 -5.95 24.00
C PHE A 24 15.31 -6.89 22.81
N LEU A 25 14.82 -6.35 21.69
CA LEU A 25 14.46 -7.12 20.50
C LEU A 25 15.67 -7.58 19.67
N HIS A 26 16.77 -6.82 19.70
CA HIS A 26 17.97 -7.09 18.88
C HIS A 26 19.16 -7.66 19.67
N GLU A 27 19.06 -7.78 21.01
CA GLU A 27 20.15 -8.08 21.97
C GLU A 27 21.29 -7.05 22.01
N THR A 28 21.78 -6.64 20.84
CA THR A 28 22.76 -5.56 20.62
C THR A 28 22.38 -4.74 19.39
N SER A 29 22.51 -3.41 19.46
CA SER A 29 22.39 -2.53 18.29
C SER A 29 23.49 -1.47 18.29
N ASN A 30 23.82 -0.94 17.11
CA ASN A 30 24.73 0.20 17.00
C ASN A 30 23.97 1.54 17.16
N VAL A 31 24.70 2.65 17.42
CA VAL A 31 24.07 3.96 17.64
C VAL A 31 23.25 4.44 16.45
N GLU A 32 23.68 4.21 15.20
CA GLU A 32 22.94 4.69 14.02
C GLU A 32 21.62 3.92 13.83
N GLU A 33 21.62 2.59 14.03
CA GLU A 33 20.39 1.77 14.05
C GLU A 33 19.38 2.26 15.10
N LEU A 34 19.86 2.69 16.27
CA LEU A 34 19.02 3.25 17.32
C LEU A 34 18.52 4.66 16.98
N VAL A 35 19.26 5.44 16.20
CA VAL A 35 18.84 6.76 15.69
C VAL A 35 17.81 6.60 14.57
N GLU A 36 17.96 5.61 13.69
CA GLU A 36 16.98 5.27 12.65
C GLU A 36 15.63 4.85 13.25
N GLU A 37 15.62 3.90 14.20
CA GLU A 37 14.39 3.51 14.91
C GLU A 37 13.76 4.72 15.63
N VAL A 38 14.56 5.54 16.31
CA VAL A 38 14.05 6.74 16.98
C VAL A 38 13.40 7.71 15.99
N HIS A 39 13.98 7.90 14.80
CA HIS A 39 13.42 8.71 13.73
C HIS A 39 12.16 8.08 13.08
N GLU A 40 12.04 6.75 12.98
CA GLU A 40 10.81 6.12 12.49
C GLU A 40 9.63 6.34 13.45
N TYR A 41 9.85 6.33 14.76
CA TYR A 41 8.76 6.42 15.74
C TYR A 41 8.53 7.83 16.33
N MET A 42 9.53 8.71 16.34
CA MET A 42 9.44 10.07 16.88
C MET A 42 10.47 11.03 16.24
N LEU A 43 10.48 12.32 16.62
CA LEU A 43 11.48 13.32 16.18
C LEU A 43 11.70 13.46 14.65
N LYS A 44 10.70 13.11 13.82
CA LYS A 44 10.71 13.19 12.33
C LYS A 44 10.98 14.58 11.74
N ASP A 45 11.00 15.59 12.60
CA ASP A 45 11.30 17.00 12.32
C ASP A 45 12.79 17.35 12.46
N GLN A 46 13.65 16.39 12.81
CA GLN A 46 15.08 16.61 13.14
C GLN A 46 16.00 15.65 12.37
N SER A 47 17.24 16.07 12.08
CA SER A 47 18.18 15.22 11.35
C SER A 47 18.70 14.06 12.21
N TYR A 48 19.16 12.99 11.56
CA TYR A 48 19.79 11.84 12.23
C TYR A 48 20.93 12.29 13.17
N GLU A 49 21.77 13.24 12.74
CA GLU A 49 22.83 13.85 13.55
C GLU A 49 22.28 14.54 14.81
N GLN A 50 21.19 15.30 14.69
CA GLN A 50 20.55 15.96 15.83
C GLN A 50 19.93 14.96 16.79
N ILE A 51 19.28 13.90 16.28
CA ILE A 51 18.69 12.83 17.09
C ILE A 51 19.80 12.07 17.85
N LYS A 52 20.91 11.77 17.19
CA LYS A 52 22.10 11.13 17.74
C LYS A 52 22.72 11.93 18.88
N ASP A 53 23.23 13.12 18.58
CA ASP A 53 24.10 13.89 19.49
C ASP A 53 23.32 14.50 20.65
N ARG A 54 22.06 14.90 20.42
CA ARG A 54 21.24 15.63 21.40
C ARG A 54 20.36 14.72 22.25
N TYR A 55 20.07 13.49 21.80
CA TYR A 55 19.12 12.61 22.48
C TYR A 55 19.63 11.18 22.69
N VAL A 56 20.01 10.46 21.62
CA VAL A 56 20.33 9.02 21.71
C VAL A 56 21.64 8.78 22.47
N GLU A 57 22.75 9.39 22.05
CA GLU A 57 24.03 9.21 22.75
C GLU A 57 24.00 9.72 24.22
N PRO A 58 23.42 10.90 24.54
CA PRO A 58 23.26 11.33 25.92
C PRO A 58 22.46 10.35 26.79
N ILE A 59 21.41 9.71 26.27
CA ILE A 59 20.60 8.74 27.02
C ILE A 59 21.37 7.43 27.25
N LEU A 60 22.02 6.89 26.21
CA LEU A 60 22.83 5.68 26.30
C LEU A 60 24.00 5.84 27.29
N ARG A 61 24.71 6.98 27.22
CA ARG A 61 25.86 7.28 28.09
C ARG A 61 25.49 7.64 29.54
N SER A 62 24.23 8.02 29.83
CA SER A 62 23.81 8.48 31.17
C SER A 62 22.88 7.54 31.95
N ASN A 63 22.17 6.62 31.29
CA ASN A 63 21.21 5.74 31.95
C ASN A 63 21.80 4.34 32.21
N PRO A 64 21.77 3.82 33.46
CA PRO A 64 22.35 2.52 33.81
C PRO A 64 21.60 1.30 33.24
N SER A 65 20.51 1.50 32.51
CA SER A 65 19.83 0.44 31.74
C SER A 65 20.64 -0.04 30.53
N PHE A 66 21.65 0.73 30.11
CA PHE A 66 22.44 0.48 28.91
C PHE A 66 23.92 0.23 29.23
N HIS A 67 24.61 -0.52 28.37
CA HIS A 67 26.01 -0.83 28.48
C HIS A 67 26.63 -1.03 27.09
N GLU A 68 27.74 -0.35 26.81
CA GLU A 68 28.51 -0.52 25.58
C GLU A 68 29.28 -1.85 25.64
N VAL A 69 29.15 -2.69 24.60
CA VAL A 69 29.70 -4.05 24.56
C VAL A 69 31.23 -4.06 24.46
N GLU A 70 31.79 -3.12 23.70
CA GLU A 70 33.22 -2.87 23.58
C GLU A 70 33.44 -1.35 23.45
N ALA A 71 34.27 -0.78 24.33
CA ALA A 71 34.42 0.66 24.45
C ALA A 71 34.96 1.31 23.16
N GLY A 72 34.22 2.27 22.61
CA GLY A 72 34.56 2.98 21.38
C GLY A 72 34.11 2.29 20.09
N LYS A 73 33.27 1.24 20.18
CA LYS A 73 32.60 0.64 19.01
C LYS A 73 31.15 1.11 18.82
N ASN A 74 30.58 1.86 19.77
CA ASN A 74 29.21 2.35 19.72
C ASN A 74 28.15 1.24 19.57
N ILE A 75 28.44 0.01 20.03
CA ILE A 75 27.51 -1.11 20.09
C ILE A 75 27.00 -1.25 21.53
N TRP A 76 25.68 -1.16 21.71
CA TRP A 76 25.03 -1.11 23.02
C TRP A 76 24.15 -2.33 23.26
N LYS A 77 23.95 -2.68 24.53
CA LYS A 77 22.99 -3.67 25.01
C LYS A 77 22.33 -3.25 26.32
N LEU A 78 21.29 -3.98 26.71
CA LEU A 78 20.67 -3.83 28.03
C LEU A 78 21.52 -4.42 29.16
N THR A 79 21.36 -3.86 30.36
CA THR A 79 21.90 -4.39 31.62
C THR A 79 20.93 -5.37 32.31
N GLU A 80 21.45 -6.20 33.22
CA GLU A 80 20.61 -7.12 34.01
C GLU A 80 19.64 -6.36 34.94
N GLY A 81 18.43 -6.90 35.09
CA GLY A 81 17.37 -6.30 35.91
C GLY A 81 17.71 -6.18 37.39
N ASN A 82 17.27 -5.09 38.02
CA ASN A 82 17.55 -4.82 39.43
C ASN A 82 16.71 -5.72 40.35
N LYS A 83 17.37 -6.54 41.18
CA LYS A 83 16.73 -7.49 42.11
C LYS A 83 15.71 -6.87 43.08
N VAL A 84 15.80 -5.55 43.35
CA VAL A 84 14.79 -4.82 44.13
C VAL A 84 13.43 -4.79 43.43
N ASN A 85 13.42 -4.73 42.09
CA ASN A 85 12.22 -4.64 41.25
C ASN A 85 11.63 -5.99 40.84
N ASP A 86 12.20 -7.13 41.25
CA ASP A 86 11.68 -8.47 40.88
C ASP A 86 10.21 -8.66 41.31
N ALA A 87 9.83 -8.05 42.45
CA ALA A 87 8.45 -8.02 42.92
C ALA A 87 7.50 -7.20 42.03
N VAL A 88 8.04 -6.25 41.25
CA VAL A 88 7.30 -5.47 40.24
C VAL A 88 7.13 -6.32 38.97
N TYR A 89 8.18 -7.01 38.56
CA TYR A 89 8.18 -7.91 37.39
C TYR A 89 7.13 -9.02 37.54
N GLU A 90 7.08 -9.68 38.70
CA GLU A 90 6.04 -10.67 39.05
C GLU A 90 4.62 -10.10 39.03
N VAL A 91 4.44 -8.84 39.47
CA VAL A 91 3.14 -8.16 39.36
C VAL A 91 2.74 -7.95 37.90
N PHE A 92 3.66 -7.59 37.01
CA PHE A 92 3.34 -7.49 35.59
C PHE A 92 3.00 -8.84 34.97
N ARG A 93 3.84 -9.87 35.16
CA ARG A 93 3.57 -11.22 34.63
C ARG A 93 2.23 -11.80 35.12
N LYS A 94 1.88 -11.58 36.40
CA LYS A 94 0.60 -12.04 36.98
C LYS A 94 -0.64 -11.32 36.42
N TYR A 95 -0.53 -10.07 35.98
CA TYR A 95 -1.69 -9.24 35.67
C TYR A 95 -1.81 -8.80 34.19
N LYS A 96 -0.77 -8.97 33.36
CA LYS A 96 -0.75 -8.69 31.91
C LYS A 96 -1.52 -7.42 31.47
N ALA A 97 -1.24 -6.30 32.13
CA ALA A 97 -1.87 -5.01 31.89
C ALA A 97 -0.86 -3.88 32.15
N PRO A 98 -0.98 -2.71 31.49
CA PRO A 98 -0.22 -1.51 31.88
C PRO A 98 -0.68 -0.99 33.25
N LEU A 99 0.26 -0.52 34.07
CA LEU A 99 -0.02 -0.11 35.46
C LEU A 99 0.64 1.21 35.81
N SER A 100 -0.06 2.07 36.55
CA SER A 100 0.57 3.23 37.20
C SER A 100 1.27 2.82 38.51
N GLU A 101 2.23 3.62 38.98
CA GLU A 101 3.02 3.32 40.20
C GLU A 101 2.13 3.04 41.42
N ARG A 102 1.03 3.78 41.59
CA ARG A 102 0.05 3.54 42.66
C ARG A 102 -0.64 2.18 42.52
N GLN A 103 -0.90 1.70 41.30
CA GLN A 103 -1.45 0.37 41.06
C GLN A 103 -0.40 -0.74 41.32
N ILE A 104 0.87 -0.49 40.95
CA ILE A 104 1.99 -1.38 41.24
C ILE A 104 2.15 -1.58 42.75
N LEU A 105 2.31 -0.50 43.52
CA LEU A 105 2.46 -0.55 44.99
C LEU A 105 1.29 -1.29 45.66
N ASN A 106 0.04 -0.98 45.27
CA ASN A 106 -1.16 -1.64 45.77
C ASN A 106 -1.23 -3.15 45.43
N ARG A 107 -0.58 -3.59 44.36
CA ARG A 107 -0.53 -5.01 43.95
C ARG A 107 0.63 -5.75 44.61
N ILE A 108 1.80 -5.11 44.79
CA ILE A 108 2.93 -5.68 45.54
C ILE A 108 2.53 -6.00 46.98
N ALA A 109 1.82 -5.08 47.65
CA ALA A 109 1.30 -5.31 49.01
C ALA A 109 0.40 -6.56 49.09
N LYS A 110 -0.44 -6.79 48.07
CA LYS A 110 -1.31 -7.98 47.96
C LYS A 110 -0.56 -9.27 47.60
N VAL A 111 0.52 -9.19 46.82
CA VAL A 111 1.30 -10.36 46.39
C VAL A 111 2.24 -10.85 47.51
N LYS A 112 2.84 -9.95 48.29
CA LYS A 112 3.80 -10.32 49.35
C LYS A 112 3.21 -10.53 50.75
N HIS A 113 1.90 -10.31 50.96
CA HIS A 113 1.26 -10.31 52.29
C HIS A 113 1.90 -9.33 53.32
N ILE A 114 2.68 -8.34 52.87
CA ILE A 114 3.33 -7.38 53.76
C ILE A 114 2.34 -6.30 54.17
N ALA A 115 1.76 -6.48 55.35
CA ALA A 115 1.01 -5.45 56.06
C ALA A 115 2.00 -4.54 56.83
N GLY A 116 2.31 -3.37 56.27
CA GLY A 116 3.03 -2.30 56.98
C GLY A 116 4.11 -1.59 56.14
N ASN A 117 4.08 -0.26 56.18
CA ASN A 117 5.15 0.70 55.84
C ASN A 117 6.18 0.29 54.77
N ILE A 118 5.74 0.24 53.51
CA ILE A 118 6.63 0.17 52.35
C ILE A 118 6.78 1.58 51.74
N ASN A 119 7.72 2.38 52.24
CA ASN A 119 8.13 3.64 51.61
C ASN A 119 9.19 3.39 50.52
N VAL A 120 8.89 2.46 49.59
CA VAL A 120 9.77 2.13 48.46
C VAL A 120 9.53 3.15 47.35
N LYS A 121 10.52 4.00 47.12
CA LYS A 121 10.65 4.77 45.89
C LYS A 121 10.93 3.79 44.75
N LEU A 122 9.93 3.54 43.91
CA LEU A 122 10.07 2.72 42.72
C LEU A 122 11.02 3.41 41.73
N ASP A 123 12.13 2.77 41.40
CA ASP A 123 13.01 3.20 40.31
C ASP A 123 12.93 2.19 39.16
N LEU A 124 11.93 2.41 38.31
CA LEU A 124 11.68 1.63 37.09
C LEU A 124 12.35 2.29 35.86
N LYS A 125 12.72 3.58 35.95
CA LYS A 125 13.41 4.29 34.87
C LYS A 125 14.81 3.71 34.64
N ASN A 126 15.48 3.30 35.72
CA ASN A 126 16.85 2.77 35.69
C ASN A 126 16.96 1.23 35.67
N ASP A 127 15.86 0.50 35.41
CA ASP A 127 15.84 -0.95 35.24
C ASP A 127 15.43 -1.31 33.80
N ALA A 128 16.26 -2.06 33.10
CA ALA A 128 16.10 -2.39 31.68
C ALA A 128 14.77 -3.12 31.35
N ARG A 129 14.18 -3.84 32.31
CA ARG A 129 12.98 -4.65 32.11
C ARG A 129 11.68 -3.86 32.03
N PHE A 130 11.70 -2.57 32.36
CA PHE A 130 10.49 -1.74 32.41
C PHE A 130 10.55 -0.58 31.42
N ALA A 131 9.46 -0.46 30.66
CA ALA A 131 9.21 0.58 29.67
C ALA A 131 7.98 1.39 30.10
N ASP A 132 8.00 2.70 29.89
CA ASP A 132 6.89 3.59 30.21
C ASP A 132 6.07 3.99 28.97
N LEU A 133 4.78 4.19 29.20
CA LEU A 133 3.78 4.64 28.22
C LEU A 133 3.14 5.94 28.69
N GLU A 134 2.73 6.77 27.73
CA GLU A 134 2.05 8.06 27.97
C GLU A 134 2.85 8.97 28.91
N GLY A 135 4.15 9.11 28.64
CA GLY A 135 5.06 10.01 29.36
C GLY A 135 5.25 9.68 30.84
N GLY A 136 5.40 8.40 31.19
CA GLY A 136 5.55 7.94 32.58
C GLY A 136 4.24 7.69 33.33
N LYS A 137 3.07 7.87 32.69
CA LYS A 137 1.75 7.69 33.31
C LYS A 137 1.43 6.22 33.59
N TYR A 138 1.89 5.32 32.73
CA TYR A 138 1.78 3.87 32.90
C TYR A 138 3.12 3.18 32.61
N TRP A 139 3.27 1.98 33.17
CA TRP A 139 4.43 1.11 33.00
C TRP A 139 3.99 -0.22 32.40
N ILE A 140 4.86 -0.84 31.60
CA ILE A 140 4.79 -2.21 31.09
C ILE A 140 6.18 -2.88 31.20
N LEU A 141 6.26 -4.17 30.86
CA LEU A 141 7.55 -4.82 30.63
C LEU A 141 8.09 -4.48 29.24
N SER A 142 9.40 -4.27 29.13
CA SER A 142 10.11 -4.07 27.85
C SER A 142 9.95 -5.28 26.91
N GLU A 143 9.74 -6.47 27.48
CA GLU A 143 9.50 -7.73 26.75
C GLU A 143 8.13 -7.81 26.06
N TRP A 144 7.21 -6.88 26.32
CA TRP A 144 5.85 -6.94 25.77
C TRP A 144 5.72 -6.18 24.45
N VAL A 145 4.99 -6.78 23.50
CA VAL A 145 4.65 -6.16 22.21
C VAL A 145 3.24 -5.61 22.30
N VAL A 146 3.09 -4.28 22.27
CA VAL A 146 1.77 -3.63 22.25
C VAL A 146 1.12 -3.85 20.89
N ILE A 147 0.10 -4.70 20.82
CA ILE A 147 -0.46 -5.19 19.55
C ILE A 147 -1.57 -4.32 18.95
N ASN A 148 -1.71 -3.06 19.38
CA ASN A 148 -2.85 -2.23 18.99
C ASN A 148 -3.00 -2.02 17.47
N ASP A 149 -1.91 -1.76 16.73
CA ASP A 149 -2.02 -1.56 15.28
C ASP A 149 -2.30 -2.87 14.51
N TYR A 150 -1.86 -4.03 15.02
CA TYR A 150 -2.25 -5.36 14.50
C TYR A 150 -3.71 -5.70 14.84
N ALA A 151 -4.16 -5.38 16.05
CA ALA A 151 -5.57 -5.49 16.44
C ALA A 151 -6.46 -4.60 15.56
N ARG A 152 -5.99 -3.39 15.21
CA ARG A 152 -6.65 -2.51 14.26
C ARG A 152 -6.71 -3.16 12.88
N SER A 153 -5.60 -3.64 12.30
CA SER A 153 -5.61 -4.23 10.95
C SER A 153 -6.53 -5.45 10.81
N ILE A 154 -6.69 -6.24 11.88
CA ILE A 154 -7.68 -7.32 11.94
C ILE A 154 -9.11 -6.78 11.99
N LEU A 155 -9.43 -5.84 12.89
CA LEU A 155 -10.78 -5.26 12.96
C LEU A 155 -11.16 -4.50 11.69
N MET A 156 -10.20 -3.85 11.01
CA MET A 156 -10.39 -3.16 9.72
C MET A 156 -10.96 -4.10 8.65
N ARG A 157 -10.49 -5.37 8.60
CA ARG A 157 -10.89 -6.39 7.63
C ARG A 157 -12.10 -7.19 8.08
N ASN A 158 -12.15 -7.57 9.37
CA ASN A 158 -13.17 -8.45 9.94
C ASN A 158 -14.57 -7.80 9.98
N LYS A 159 -14.66 -6.46 9.93
CA LYS A 159 -15.86 -5.58 9.94
C LYS A 159 -16.78 -5.71 11.16
N ALA A 160 -16.93 -6.90 11.75
CA ALA A 160 -17.61 -7.17 13.01
C ALA A 160 -16.62 -7.21 14.18
N GLY A 161 -17.11 -6.85 15.37
CA GLY A 161 -16.30 -6.82 16.60
C GLY A 161 -15.87 -8.19 17.10
N LEU A 162 -14.68 -8.25 17.70
CA LEU A 162 -14.05 -9.45 18.24
C LEU A 162 -13.82 -9.33 19.75
N THR A 163 -13.74 -10.45 20.48
CA THR A 163 -13.29 -10.38 21.88
C THR A 163 -11.78 -10.14 21.93
N GLU A 164 -11.29 -9.60 23.05
CA GLU A 164 -9.86 -9.41 23.32
C GLU A 164 -9.03 -10.70 23.12
N LYS A 165 -9.58 -11.86 23.51
CA LYS A 165 -8.93 -13.16 23.28
C LYS A 165 -8.85 -13.52 21.79
N ASP A 166 -9.88 -13.23 21.02
CA ASP A 166 -9.90 -13.52 19.59
C ASP A 166 -8.96 -12.58 18.83
N ILE A 167 -8.87 -11.31 19.26
CA ILE A 167 -7.90 -10.34 18.75
C ILE A 167 -6.48 -10.82 19.02
N ILE A 168 -6.13 -11.16 20.27
CA ILE A 168 -4.78 -11.65 20.62
C ILE A 168 -4.47 -12.95 19.85
N ASN A 169 -5.39 -13.92 19.83
CA ASN A 169 -5.19 -15.18 19.11
C ASN A 169 -5.02 -14.98 17.60
N LYS A 170 -5.80 -14.09 16.96
CA LYS A 170 -5.64 -13.77 15.53
C LYS A 170 -4.34 -13.01 15.27
N VAL A 171 -3.94 -12.04 16.11
CA VAL A 171 -2.64 -11.35 15.96
C VAL A 171 -1.47 -12.32 16.07
N VAL A 172 -1.47 -13.18 17.09
CA VAL A 172 -0.44 -14.20 17.31
C VAL A 172 -0.37 -15.17 16.12
N GLY A 173 -1.51 -15.63 15.61
CA GLY A 173 -1.55 -16.56 14.47
C GLY A 173 -1.17 -15.94 13.14
N GLU A 174 -1.53 -14.67 12.90
CA GLU A 174 -1.34 -14.00 11.60
C GLU A 174 0.03 -13.28 11.50
N PHE A 175 0.40 -12.50 12.52
CA PHE A 175 1.64 -11.72 12.55
C PHE A 175 2.79 -12.43 13.28
N ARG A 176 2.61 -13.70 13.68
CA ARG A 176 3.60 -14.56 14.34
C ARG A 176 4.25 -13.97 15.61
N ILE A 177 3.56 -13.03 16.27
CA ILE A 177 4.00 -12.44 17.54
C ILE A 177 3.86 -13.49 18.64
N ASP A 178 4.85 -13.61 19.53
CA ASP A 178 4.77 -14.54 20.66
C ASP A 178 3.55 -14.22 21.56
N LYS A 179 2.87 -15.29 21.99
CA LYS A 179 1.62 -15.21 22.74
C LYS A 179 1.79 -14.67 24.16
N ASP A 180 2.95 -14.86 24.76
CA ASP A 180 3.20 -14.38 26.12
C ASP A 180 3.69 -12.93 26.18
N SER A 181 4.34 -12.44 25.13
CA SER A 181 4.71 -11.03 24.92
C SER A 181 3.57 -10.14 24.41
N ALA A 182 2.63 -10.67 23.63
CA ALA A 182 1.55 -9.88 23.03
C ALA A 182 0.59 -9.26 24.08
N ILE A 183 0.50 -7.92 24.12
CA ILE A 183 -0.43 -7.19 25.00
C ILE A 183 -1.30 -6.22 24.19
N PHE A 184 -2.62 -6.32 24.35
CA PHE A 184 -3.59 -5.42 23.74
C PHE A 184 -3.98 -4.32 24.74
N ILE A 185 -3.86 -3.05 24.36
CA ILE A 185 -4.10 -1.90 25.25
C ILE A 185 -5.10 -0.92 24.60
N PRO A 186 -6.37 -1.31 24.41
CA PRO A 186 -7.38 -0.45 23.79
C PRO A 186 -7.75 0.75 24.67
N MET A 187 -7.52 0.68 25.98
CA MET A 187 -7.83 1.75 26.93
C MET A 187 -6.93 3.00 26.81
N LEU A 188 -5.86 2.93 25.99
CA LEU A 188 -4.93 4.03 25.70
C LEU A 188 -4.91 4.36 24.19
N ASP A 189 -5.99 4.06 23.47
CA ASP A 189 -6.05 4.13 22.02
C ASP A 189 -7.46 4.50 21.58
N GLU A 190 -7.67 5.78 21.25
CA GLU A 190 -8.98 6.36 20.94
C GLU A 190 -9.72 5.64 19.80
N ARG A 191 -9.00 4.88 18.96
CA ARG A 191 -9.55 4.16 17.81
C ARG A 191 -10.45 2.99 18.23
N PHE A 192 -10.37 2.49 19.47
CA PHE A 192 -11.07 1.29 19.93
C PHE A 192 -12.27 1.60 20.85
N VAL A 193 -13.45 1.12 20.47
CA VAL A 193 -14.68 1.22 21.24
C VAL A 193 -15.16 -0.19 21.62
N GLN A 194 -15.58 -0.38 22.87
CA GLN A 194 -16.16 -1.65 23.31
C GLN A 194 -17.69 -1.63 23.16
N LYS A 195 -18.24 -2.58 22.38
CA LYS A 195 -19.68 -2.87 22.29
C LYS A 195 -19.91 -4.33 22.64
N GLU A 196 -20.83 -4.62 23.56
CA GLU A 196 -21.22 -6.00 23.92
C GLU A 196 -20.05 -6.93 24.30
N LYS A 197 -19.05 -6.40 25.04
CA LYS A 197 -17.79 -7.07 25.41
C LYS A 197 -16.85 -7.42 24.23
N LYS A 198 -17.19 -6.98 23.00
CA LYS A 198 -16.36 -7.04 21.81
C LYS A 198 -15.75 -5.67 21.52
N TRP A 199 -14.57 -5.65 20.93
CA TRP A 199 -13.89 -4.44 20.47
C TRP A 199 -14.21 -4.20 19.00
N VAL A 200 -14.56 -2.96 18.66
CA VAL A 200 -14.78 -2.43 17.31
C VAL A 200 -13.97 -1.15 17.13
N LEU A 201 -13.72 -0.75 15.88
CA LEU A 201 -13.08 0.54 15.59
C LEU A 201 -14.11 1.66 15.56
N GLN A 202 -13.80 2.82 16.14
CA GLN A 202 -14.68 4.00 16.21
C GLN A 202 -15.26 4.39 14.85
N ARG A 203 -14.46 4.32 13.77
CA ARG A 203 -14.91 4.61 12.40
C ARG A 203 -16.11 3.78 11.93
N PHE A 204 -16.28 2.56 12.46
CA PHE A 204 -17.40 1.67 12.16
C PHE A 204 -18.59 1.84 13.12
N VAL A 205 -18.47 2.75 14.09
CA VAL A 205 -19.57 3.19 14.98
C VAL A 205 -20.26 4.44 14.42
N GLU A 206 -19.57 5.21 13.58
CA GLU A 206 -20.00 6.56 13.13
C GLU A 206 -20.50 6.62 11.68
N GLN A 207 -20.15 5.65 10.83
CA GLN A 207 -20.59 5.64 9.43
C GLN A 207 -21.95 4.95 9.25
N LYS A 208 -23.01 5.77 9.12
CA LYS A 208 -24.27 5.37 8.47
C LYS A 208 -23.98 4.86 7.05
N THR A 209 -24.65 3.78 6.65
CA THR A 209 -24.57 3.23 5.30
C THR A 209 -25.23 4.20 4.32
N LYS A 210 -24.45 4.77 3.38
CA LYS A 210 -24.98 5.72 2.40
C LYS A 210 -25.80 5.03 1.32
N LEU A 211 -27.01 5.51 1.07
CA LEU A 211 -27.88 5.03 0.01
C LEU A 211 -27.38 5.46 -1.38
N ARG A 212 -27.32 4.49 -2.30
CA ARG A 212 -27.12 4.75 -3.73
C ARG A 212 -28.44 5.17 -4.39
N PRO A 213 -28.42 5.93 -5.51
CA PRO A 213 -29.64 6.35 -6.22
C PRO A 213 -30.60 5.19 -6.51
N SER A 214 -30.09 4.06 -7.01
CA SER A 214 -30.87 2.85 -7.29
C SER A 214 -31.53 2.20 -6.06
N GLN A 215 -31.09 2.53 -4.83
CA GLN A 215 -31.78 2.13 -3.60
C GLN A 215 -32.91 3.11 -3.26
N ILE A 216 -32.72 4.41 -3.51
CA ILE A 216 -33.77 5.43 -3.39
C ILE A 216 -34.90 5.16 -4.40
N ASP A 217 -34.56 4.76 -5.63
CA ASP A 217 -35.55 4.40 -6.64
C ASP A 217 -36.34 3.13 -6.27
N ARG A 218 -35.71 2.15 -5.61
CA ARG A 218 -36.42 0.98 -5.05
C ARG A 218 -37.37 1.38 -3.92
N LEU A 219 -36.98 2.32 -3.05
CA LEU A 219 -37.84 2.87 -2.00
C LEU A 219 -39.05 3.62 -2.61
N TYR A 220 -38.82 4.40 -3.68
CA TYR A 220 -39.87 5.10 -4.43
C TYR A 220 -40.88 4.12 -5.06
N GLN A 221 -40.40 3.10 -5.78
CA GLN A 221 -41.25 2.08 -6.40
C GLN A 221 -42.03 1.25 -5.36
N TYR A 222 -41.49 1.05 -4.16
CA TYR A 222 -42.21 0.39 -3.07
C TYR A 222 -43.35 1.26 -2.52
N LEU A 223 -43.12 2.56 -2.27
CA LEU A 223 -44.19 3.49 -1.84
C LEU A 223 -45.24 3.74 -2.93
N LEU A 224 -44.91 3.58 -4.21
CA LEU A 224 -45.90 3.50 -5.29
C LEU A 224 -46.76 2.24 -5.17
N LYS A 225 -46.15 1.07 -4.93
CA LYS A 225 -46.83 -0.24 -4.93
C LYS A 225 -47.71 -0.51 -3.70
N VAL A 226 -47.32 -0.02 -2.52
CA VAL A 226 -48.00 -0.37 -1.24
C VAL A 226 -49.10 0.66 -0.86
N ASP A 227 -49.19 1.78 -1.57
CA ASP A 227 -50.22 2.83 -1.47
C ASP A 227 -50.54 3.34 -0.05
N LYS A 228 -49.53 3.35 0.83
CA LYS A 228 -49.58 3.91 2.19
C LYS A 228 -48.26 4.60 2.53
N ALA A 229 -48.31 5.56 3.46
CA ALA A 229 -47.13 6.10 4.12
C ALA A 229 -46.49 5.05 5.06
N LEU A 230 -45.18 5.13 5.31
CA LEU A 230 -44.42 4.13 6.07
C LEU A 230 -43.44 4.73 7.08
N GLU A 231 -43.34 4.09 8.24
CA GLU A 231 -42.26 4.32 9.22
C GLU A 231 -40.87 4.07 8.57
N PRO A 232 -39.83 4.88 8.87
CA PRO A 232 -38.50 4.71 8.28
C PRO A 232 -37.94 3.28 8.44
N ASN A 233 -38.17 2.66 9.59
CA ASN A 233 -37.75 1.28 9.86
C ASN A 233 -38.58 0.23 9.11
N GLU A 234 -39.90 0.42 8.93
CA GLU A 234 -40.73 -0.52 8.16
C GLU A 234 -40.34 -0.44 6.66
N LEU A 235 -40.11 0.78 6.16
CA LEU A 235 -39.69 1.04 4.78
C LEU A 235 -38.30 0.48 4.46
N THR A 236 -37.28 0.75 5.29
CA THR A 236 -35.91 0.24 5.08
C THR A 236 -35.80 -1.28 5.28
N ALA A 237 -36.49 -1.85 6.27
CA ALA A 237 -36.52 -3.30 6.44
C ALA A 237 -37.17 -3.99 5.22
N SER A 238 -38.30 -3.48 4.73
CA SER A 238 -39.06 -4.10 3.63
C SER A 238 -38.34 -4.06 2.27
N VAL A 239 -37.52 -3.03 2.02
CA VAL A 239 -36.91 -2.78 0.69
C VAL A 239 -35.41 -3.11 0.67
N LEU A 240 -34.72 -2.92 1.79
CA LEU A 240 -33.25 -2.98 1.88
C LEU A 240 -32.74 -3.97 2.94
N ASN A 241 -33.63 -4.60 3.73
CA ASN A 241 -33.31 -5.56 4.79
C ASN A 241 -32.29 -5.04 5.84
N ILE A 242 -32.34 -3.74 6.13
CA ILE A 242 -31.48 -3.05 7.10
C ILE A 242 -32.31 -2.03 7.90
N PRO A 243 -32.01 -1.78 9.20
CA PRO A 243 -32.73 -0.80 10.01
C PRO A 243 -32.34 0.63 9.62
N ALA A 244 -33.29 1.57 9.69
CA ALA A 244 -33.10 2.96 9.28
C ALA A 244 -31.93 3.64 10.00
N SER A 245 -31.77 3.35 11.30
CA SER A 245 -30.67 3.83 12.14
C SER A 245 -29.26 3.44 11.67
N SER A 246 -29.14 2.46 10.74
CA SER A 246 -27.89 2.07 10.10
C SER A 246 -27.63 2.74 8.74
N THR A 247 -28.49 3.68 8.33
CA THR A 247 -28.49 4.31 6.99
C THR A 247 -28.66 5.83 7.04
N ASP A 248 -28.36 6.52 5.94
CA ASP A 248 -28.69 7.94 5.74
C ASP A 248 -30.11 8.16 5.17
N VAL A 249 -31.05 7.23 5.39
CA VAL A 249 -32.38 7.23 4.75
C VAL A 249 -33.15 8.52 4.95
N ASP A 250 -33.28 9.02 6.18
CA ASP A 250 -34.08 10.22 6.44
C ASP A 250 -33.44 11.48 5.85
N GLU A 251 -32.11 11.53 5.79
CA GLU A 251 -31.34 12.61 5.18
C GLU A 251 -31.47 12.58 3.64
N LYS A 252 -31.55 11.38 3.04
CA LYS A 252 -31.68 11.20 1.59
C LYS A 252 -33.09 11.38 1.08
N LEU A 253 -34.10 10.85 1.78
CA LEU A 253 -35.51 11.05 1.43
C LEU A 253 -35.94 12.51 1.65
N ALA A 254 -35.36 13.23 2.61
CA ALA A 254 -35.59 14.67 2.77
C ALA A 254 -34.99 15.52 1.63
N GLN A 255 -33.93 15.03 0.98
CA GLN A 255 -33.27 15.72 -0.14
C GLN A 255 -33.91 15.41 -1.50
N ASP A 256 -34.61 14.28 -1.65
CA ASP A 256 -35.25 13.87 -2.91
C ASP A 256 -36.65 14.50 -3.06
N PRO A 257 -36.92 15.27 -4.13
CA PRO A 257 -38.18 16.01 -4.29
C PRO A 257 -39.42 15.12 -4.48
N ARG A 258 -39.25 13.81 -4.72
CA ARG A 258 -40.35 12.85 -4.89
C ARG A 258 -41.05 12.50 -3.58
N PHE A 259 -40.35 12.62 -2.45
CA PHE A 259 -40.83 12.18 -1.14
C PHE A 259 -41.29 13.36 -0.26
N VAL A 260 -41.99 13.03 0.82
CA VAL A 260 -42.41 13.93 1.90
C VAL A 260 -42.52 13.14 3.21
N LEU A 261 -42.28 13.82 4.33
CA LEU A 261 -42.42 13.26 5.69
C LEU A 261 -43.59 13.98 6.37
N GLU A 262 -44.67 13.25 6.68
CA GLU A 262 -45.82 13.76 7.44
C GLU A 262 -46.05 12.86 8.66
N ASP A 263 -46.24 13.46 9.85
CA ASP A 263 -46.44 12.78 11.15
C ASP A 263 -45.43 11.67 11.51
N GLY A 264 -44.23 11.71 10.92
CA GLY A 264 -43.16 10.71 11.11
C GLY A 264 -43.09 9.62 10.03
N LEU A 265 -44.06 9.59 9.11
CA LEU A 265 -44.17 8.60 8.04
C LEU A 265 -43.68 9.17 6.69
N TRP A 266 -42.90 8.38 5.96
CA TRP A 266 -42.46 8.70 4.61
C TRP A 266 -43.55 8.34 3.59
N ASP A 267 -43.91 9.30 2.74
CA ASP A 267 -44.87 9.16 1.65
C ASP A 267 -44.40 9.88 0.37
N LEU A 268 -45.16 9.75 -0.72
CA LEU A 268 -44.91 10.38 -2.01
C LEU A 268 -45.57 11.76 -2.11
N ARG A 269 -44.80 12.77 -2.50
CA ARG A 269 -45.26 14.16 -2.61
C ARG A 269 -46.38 14.36 -3.64
N SER A 270 -46.52 13.45 -4.61
CA SER A 270 -47.65 13.39 -5.54
C SER A 270 -48.96 12.97 -4.85
N ARG A 271 -48.91 11.96 -3.97
CA ARG A 271 -50.06 11.44 -3.22
C ARG A 271 -50.64 12.50 -2.28
N VAL A 272 -49.78 13.20 -1.52
CA VAL A 272 -50.20 14.27 -0.61
C VAL A 272 -50.85 15.45 -1.35
N LYS A 273 -50.26 15.90 -2.47
CA LYS A 273 -50.85 16.98 -3.29
C LYS A 273 -52.25 16.64 -3.81
N PHE A 274 -52.45 15.40 -4.27
CA PHE A 274 -53.75 14.93 -4.76
C PHE A 274 -54.82 14.96 -3.65
N HIS A 275 -54.49 14.50 -2.45
CA HIS A 275 -55.41 14.54 -1.30
C HIS A 275 -55.68 15.96 -0.78
N GLN A 276 -54.71 16.89 -0.90
CA GLN A 276 -54.93 18.30 -0.57
C GLN A 276 -55.90 18.98 -1.57
N ILE A 277 -55.77 18.70 -2.86
CA ILE A 277 -56.69 19.21 -3.89
C ILE A 277 -58.12 18.70 -3.63
N GLN A 278 -58.31 17.39 -3.43
CA GLN A 278 -59.64 16.82 -3.12
C GLN A 278 -60.24 17.39 -1.82
N LYS A 279 -59.42 17.67 -0.79
CA LYS A 279 -59.89 18.32 0.45
C LYS A 279 -60.31 19.78 0.24
N LEU A 280 -59.69 20.50 -0.69
CA LEU A 280 -60.08 21.87 -1.06
C LEU A 280 -61.38 21.86 -1.88
N GLU A 281 -61.45 21.03 -2.92
CA GLU A 281 -62.65 20.86 -3.75
C GLU A 281 -63.87 20.44 -2.91
N ALA A 282 -63.70 19.49 -1.98
CA ALA A 282 -64.76 19.07 -1.06
C ALA A 282 -65.19 20.17 -0.07
N LYS A 283 -64.30 21.11 0.26
CA LYS A 283 -64.60 22.24 1.17
C LYS A 283 -65.30 23.38 0.45
N GLU A 284 -64.88 23.72 -0.78
CA GLU A 284 -65.61 24.65 -1.65
C GLU A 284 -67.03 24.14 -1.96
N ALA A 285 -67.18 22.84 -2.19
CA ALA A 285 -68.48 22.18 -2.37
C ALA A 285 -69.38 22.23 -1.11
N GLN A 286 -68.81 22.34 0.10
CA GLN A 286 -69.59 22.56 1.32
C GLN A 286 -69.93 24.04 1.54
N GLU A 287 -69.00 24.96 1.25
CA GLU A 287 -69.22 26.40 1.45
C GLU A 287 -70.21 27.00 0.42
N GLN A 288 -70.37 26.38 -0.76
CA GLN A 288 -71.40 26.76 -1.74
C GLN A 288 -72.80 26.20 -1.45
N ALA A 289 -72.99 25.38 -0.40
CA ALA A 289 -74.21 24.60 -0.18
C ALA A 289 -75.23 25.23 0.82
N VAL A 290 -75.18 26.54 1.08
CA VAL A 290 -76.02 27.22 2.09
C VAL A 290 -76.99 28.23 1.46
N PRO A 291 -78.33 28.06 1.58
CA PRO A 291 -79.33 29.01 1.07
C PRO A 291 -79.59 30.19 2.04
N PRO A 292 -80.11 31.34 1.55
CA PRO A 292 -80.26 32.57 2.34
C PRO A 292 -81.61 32.69 3.10
N ILE A 293 -81.57 33.33 4.28
CA ILE A 293 -82.67 33.92 5.11
C ILE A 293 -82.05 34.25 6.51
N SER A 294 -82.36 35.29 7.29
CA SER A 294 -82.95 36.64 7.08
C SER A 294 -82.53 37.54 8.28
N LEU A 295 -82.76 38.86 8.21
CA LEU A 295 -82.33 39.86 9.21
C LEU A 295 -83.21 39.92 10.47
N GLU A 296 -82.62 40.16 11.66
CA GLU A 296 -83.24 40.98 12.73
C GLU A 296 -82.25 41.57 13.79
N VAL A 297 -81.70 42.75 13.46
CA VAL A 297 -81.59 43.99 14.30
C VAL A 297 -81.12 43.93 15.79
N GLN A 298 -79.82 44.28 16.00
CA GLN A 298 -79.27 45.27 16.97
C GLN A 298 -79.42 45.10 18.52
N PRO A 299 -78.73 45.92 19.37
CA PRO A 299 -77.70 46.95 19.11
C PRO A 299 -76.34 46.80 19.86
N GLU A 300 -75.30 47.46 19.30
CA GLU A 300 -74.29 48.37 19.90
C GLU A 300 -73.62 48.04 21.28
N PHE A 301 -72.32 48.31 21.53
CA PHE A 301 -71.63 49.60 21.33
C PHE A 301 -70.09 49.50 21.14
N GLU A 302 -69.57 50.38 20.27
CA GLU A 302 -68.23 51.00 20.17
C GLU A 302 -66.88 50.21 20.15
N GLN A 303 -65.89 50.92 19.62
CA GLN A 303 -64.48 50.57 19.37
C GLN A 303 -63.59 51.43 20.33
N PRO A 304 -62.28 51.69 20.10
CA PRO A 304 -61.26 51.02 19.27
C PRO A 304 -59.94 50.78 20.05
N GLU A 305 -58.85 50.67 19.27
CA GLU A 305 -57.44 50.95 19.60
C GLU A 305 -56.51 49.77 19.92
N ALA A 306 -55.21 50.05 19.75
CA ALA A 306 -54.16 49.07 19.53
C ALA A 306 -53.04 49.18 20.58
N PRO A 307 -51.74 49.24 20.21
CA PRO A 307 -50.87 48.08 20.35
C PRO A 307 -49.83 48.24 21.47
N GLN A 308 -48.90 47.29 21.51
CA GLN A 308 -47.53 47.35 22.05
C GLN A 308 -47.21 46.41 23.24
N ILE A 309 -46.14 45.64 23.02
CA ILE A 309 -44.97 45.45 23.91
C ILE A 309 -45.21 44.80 25.29
N PHE A 310 -44.60 43.62 25.46
CA PHE A 310 -44.33 42.97 26.75
C PHE A 310 -43.65 43.93 27.75
N PRO A 311 -43.91 43.77 29.06
CA PRO A 311 -42.83 43.12 29.82
C PRO A 311 -43.30 42.09 30.87
N SER A 312 -42.50 41.02 30.93
CA SER A 312 -42.06 40.23 32.10
C SER A 312 -42.82 40.26 33.45
N PHE A 313 -42.97 39.04 33.98
CA PHE A 313 -42.71 38.64 35.37
C PHE A 313 -43.67 39.05 36.50
N GLU A 314 -44.05 38.03 37.28
CA GLU A 314 -44.26 38.01 38.74
C GLU A 314 -45.31 38.97 39.36
N ALA A 315 -46.14 38.55 40.32
CA ALA A 315 -46.34 37.25 40.97
C ALA A 315 -47.84 37.19 41.42
N ALA A 316 -48.35 36.44 42.40
CA ALA A 316 -47.80 35.48 43.37
C ALA A 316 -48.99 34.73 44.00
N LEU A 317 -48.75 33.52 44.55
CA LEU A 317 -49.55 32.93 45.66
C LEU A 317 -51.05 32.63 45.32
N LEU A 318 -51.83 31.73 45.93
CA LEU A 318 -51.79 30.69 46.97
C LEU A 318 -52.88 29.66 46.54
N SER A 319 -53.06 28.43 47.03
CA SER A 319 -52.27 27.44 47.78
C SER A 319 -53.16 26.21 48.05
N GLN A 320 -52.62 25.16 48.69
CA GLN A 320 -53.38 24.11 49.41
C GLN A 320 -54.22 23.12 48.56
N ALA A 321 -54.45 21.87 48.97
CA ALA A 321 -53.78 21.05 50.00
C ALA A 321 -54.15 19.55 49.87
N ALA A 322 -53.34 18.69 50.51
CA ALA A 322 -53.61 17.30 50.91
C ALA A 322 -53.81 16.23 49.81
N GLY A 323 -53.48 14.95 50.03
CA GLY A 323 -52.77 14.39 51.19
C GLY A 323 -52.44 12.89 51.12
N ALA A 324 -51.38 12.50 51.85
CA ALA A 324 -51.04 11.20 52.47
C ALA A 324 -51.76 9.90 52.01
N MET A 325 -51.08 8.77 51.79
CA MET A 325 -50.22 8.08 52.80
C MET A 325 -49.17 7.13 52.17
N THR A 326 -48.02 7.04 52.86
CA THR A 326 -46.96 6.00 52.74
C THR A 326 -46.99 5.13 54.04
N PRO A 327 -46.01 4.27 54.49
CA PRO A 327 -44.57 4.05 54.17
C PRO A 327 -44.22 2.54 53.94
N GLU A 328 -42.99 1.98 54.00
CA GLU A 328 -41.61 2.24 54.52
C GLU A 328 -40.58 1.47 53.60
N VAL A 329 -39.25 1.27 53.78
CA VAL A 329 -37.98 1.92 54.26
C VAL A 329 -36.91 0.78 54.15
N ALA A 330 -35.58 0.91 53.96
CA ALA A 330 -34.52 1.91 54.16
C ALA A 330 -33.65 2.08 52.88
N SER A 331 -32.67 2.99 52.68
CA SER A 331 -31.75 3.80 53.54
C SER A 331 -30.50 3.06 54.05
N PRO A 332 -29.35 3.73 54.35
CA PRO A 332 -28.88 5.12 54.06
C PRO A 332 -27.71 5.09 53.03
N GLY A 333 -26.84 6.11 52.78
CA GLY A 333 -26.70 7.53 53.17
C GLY A 333 -25.41 8.15 52.56
N VAL A 334 -25.37 9.39 52.04
CA VAL A 334 -25.27 10.78 52.62
C VAL A 334 -23.83 11.32 52.75
N PHE A 335 -23.64 12.64 52.47
CA PHE A 335 -22.48 13.55 52.72
C PHE A 335 -21.33 13.61 51.67
N ALA A 336 -20.71 14.78 51.32
CA ALA A 336 -21.03 16.20 51.62
C ALA A 336 -20.23 17.25 50.78
N GLN A 337 -20.85 18.43 50.58
CA GLN A 337 -20.29 19.82 50.65
C GLN A 337 -19.31 20.39 49.57
N PRO A 338 -19.13 21.75 49.48
CA PRO A 338 -19.09 22.43 48.16
C PRO A 338 -18.03 23.55 47.94
N GLU A 339 -18.07 24.14 46.73
CA GLU A 339 -17.87 25.57 46.36
C GLU A 339 -16.54 26.33 46.61
N VAL A 340 -16.52 27.58 46.11
CA VAL A 340 -15.50 28.68 46.21
C VAL A 340 -14.42 28.68 45.10
N ARG A 341 -14.12 29.78 44.37
CA ARG A 341 -14.76 31.11 44.16
C ARG A 341 -13.99 31.96 43.12
N ILE A 342 -14.63 32.36 42.00
CA ILE A 342 -14.47 33.67 41.24
C ILE A 342 -13.01 34.00 40.75
N GLU A 343 -12.60 34.99 39.92
CA GLU A 343 -13.10 36.11 39.07
C GLU A 343 -12.37 36.01 37.68
N GLY A 344 -12.59 36.78 36.60
CA GLY A 344 -13.57 37.82 36.25
C GLY A 344 -13.18 38.56 34.95
N GLN A 345 -14.18 39.05 34.18
CA GLN A 345 -14.18 40.18 33.20
C GLN A 345 -13.05 40.26 32.13
N ASP A 346 -13.24 39.98 30.83
CA ASP A 346 -14.20 40.48 29.81
C ASP A 346 -13.90 41.90 29.23
N LEU A 347 -14.21 42.12 27.94
CA LEU A 347 -14.11 43.35 27.11
C LEU A 347 -12.70 43.91 26.73
N SER A 348 -12.49 44.70 25.65
CA SER A 348 -12.96 44.68 24.23
C SER A 348 -12.37 45.87 23.42
N VAL A 349 -12.39 45.81 22.07
CA VAL A 349 -12.62 46.96 21.13
C VAL A 349 -11.49 47.97 20.82
N ILE A 350 -10.96 47.86 19.57
CA ILE A 350 -10.79 48.91 18.52
C ILE A 350 -9.58 49.90 18.46
N ASP A 351 -9.12 50.08 17.20
CA ASP A 351 -8.36 51.14 16.48
C ASP A 351 -6.85 51.49 16.65
N GLN A 352 -6.17 51.32 15.50
CA GLN A 352 -5.33 52.25 14.71
C GLN A 352 -4.00 52.88 15.21
N GLU A 353 -3.01 52.74 14.32
CA GLU A 353 -1.92 53.67 13.91
C GLU A 353 -1.32 54.68 14.91
N PHE A 354 0.01 54.60 15.11
CA PHE A 354 0.96 55.50 14.39
C PHE A 354 2.43 55.02 14.48
N VAL A 355 3.28 55.56 13.59
CA VAL A 355 4.73 55.32 13.48
C VAL A 355 5.44 56.69 13.54
N PRO A 356 6.52 56.87 14.33
CA PRO A 356 7.81 57.22 13.69
C PRO A 356 9.13 56.91 14.47
N GLN A 357 10.20 56.62 13.70
CA GLN A 357 11.58 57.15 13.85
C GLN A 357 12.46 56.74 15.07
N ALA A 358 13.82 56.78 15.03
CA ALA A 358 14.82 56.91 13.94
C ALA A 358 16.24 56.51 14.45
N GLU A 359 17.29 56.88 13.68
CA GLU A 359 18.75 56.78 13.94
C GLU A 359 19.35 55.37 13.71
N ALA A 360 20.18 55.05 12.68
CA ALA A 360 21.23 55.74 11.90
C ALA A 360 22.57 55.85 12.69
N THR A 361 23.80 55.72 12.16
CA THR A 361 24.45 55.51 10.82
C THR A 361 26.00 55.43 11.07
N PRO A 362 26.97 55.59 10.13
CA PRO A 362 27.12 55.26 8.69
C PRO A 362 28.48 54.53 8.37
N GLU A 363 28.91 54.55 7.10
CA GLU A 363 30.31 54.47 6.58
C GLU A 363 30.94 53.07 6.34
N GLN A 364 31.72 52.81 5.27
CA GLN A 364 32.12 53.64 4.10
C GLN A 364 32.49 52.74 2.88
N ALA A 365 32.54 53.32 1.67
CA ALA A 365 33.20 52.79 0.45
C ALA A 365 34.17 53.87 -0.09
N PRO A 366 35.13 53.58 -1.02
CA PRO A 366 34.80 53.67 -2.47
C PRO A 366 35.69 52.90 -3.50
N GLU A 367 35.13 52.70 -4.71
CA GLU A 367 35.68 52.94 -6.09
C GLU A 367 36.98 52.32 -6.71
N PHE A 368 36.79 51.69 -7.90
CA PHE A 368 37.56 51.75 -9.19
C PHE A 368 39.09 51.36 -9.26
N ILE A 369 39.73 51.00 -10.41
CA ILE A 369 39.42 51.11 -11.86
C ILE A 369 40.18 50.05 -12.76
N GLU A 370 39.64 49.78 -13.98
CA GLU A 370 40.25 49.25 -15.26
C GLU A 370 41.06 47.92 -15.47
N ALA A 371 40.69 47.24 -16.59
CA ALA A 371 41.51 46.61 -17.67
C ALA A 371 42.42 45.35 -17.38
N GLU A 372 42.74 44.45 -18.33
CA GLU A 372 42.39 44.29 -19.77
C GLU A 372 42.53 42.81 -20.26
N GLU A 373 41.92 42.48 -21.42
CA GLU A 373 42.15 41.29 -22.31
C GLU A 373 42.00 39.84 -21.75
N ALA A 374 41.89 38.75 -22.53
CA ALA A 374 41.23 38.37 -23.81
C ALA A 374 41.58 36.86 -24.05
N THR A 375 40.93 35.97 -24.82
CA THR A 375 39.74 35.83 -25.72
C THR A 375 39.08 34.44 -25.38
N ILE A 376 38.24 33.68 -26.13
CA ILE A 376 37.64 33.64 -27.48
C ILE A 376 36.25 32.95 -27.38
N ALA A 377 35.27 33.30 -28.22
CA ALA A 377 34.15 32.43 -28.64
C ALA A 377 33.54 32.94 -29.97
N GLU A 378 32.97 32.07 -30.80
CA GLU A 378 32.49 32.39 -32.16
C GLU A 378 30.95 32.46 -32.30
N GLN A 379 30.48 33.39 -33.13
CA GLN A 379 29.16 33.49 -33.82
C GLN A 379 29.26 34.70 -34.80
N ALA A 380 28.54 34.85 -35.93
CA ALA A 380 27.67 34.00 -36.75
C ALA A 380 27.42 34.70 -38.13
N GLN A 381 26.81 34.02 -39.11
CA GLN A 381 26.17 34.58 -40.35
C GLN A 381 25.48 33.43 -41.13
N ALA A 382 24.36 33.55 -41.86
CA ALA A 382 23.43 34.69 -42.08
C ALA A 382 22.00 34.22 -42.48
N LEU A 383 21.07 35.17 -42.59
CA LEU A 383 19.63 35.11 -43.00
C LEU A 383 19.44 34.89 -44.55
N PRO A 384 18.22 34.75 -45.16
CA PRO A 384 16.88 35.24 -44.75
C PRO A 384 15.63 34.38 -45.13
N VAL A 385 14.43 35.00 -45.12
CA VAL A 385 13.10 34.47 -45.52
C VAL A 385 12.41 35.44 -46.50
N ILE A 386 11.88 34.95 -47.64
CA ILE A 386 10.86 35.59 -48.54
C ILE A 386 9.97 34.46 -49.17
N GLN A 387 8.79 34.81 -49.71
CA GLN A 387 7.75 33.91 -50.28
C GLN A 387 7.70 33.92 -51.84
N GLU A 388 6.72 33.19 -52.42
CA GLU A 388 6.29 33.14 -53.87
C GLU A 388 7.25 32.36 -54.80
N GLU A 389 6.85 31.46 -55.72
CA GLU A 389 5.75 31.43 -56.71
C GLU A 389 5.27 29.99 -57.06
N GLU A 390 4.28 29.86 -57.98
CA GLU A 390 3.78 28.59 -58.54
C GLU A 390 4.66 28.03 -59.68
N SER A 391 4.75 26.71 -59.89
CA SER A 391 4.44 26.10 -61.22
C SER A 391 4.44 24.57 -61.30
N ARG A 392 3.44 24.10 -62.06
CA ARG A 392 3.21 22.81 -62.71
C ARG A 392 4.45 21.98 -63.13
N GLU A 393 4.39 20.69 -62.81
CA GLU A 393 4.66 19.55 -63.71
C GLU A 393 3.71 18.40 -63.28
N ALA A 394 3.37 17.37 -64.03
CA ALA A 394 3.25 17.06 -65.46
C ALA A 394 2.87 15.56 -65.50
N ILE A 395 1.86 15.16 -66.27
CA ILE A 395 1.31 13.78 -66.21
C ILE A 395 2.20 12.80 -67.01
N THR A 396 2.39 11.59 -66.47
CA THR A 396 2.63 10.38 -67.28
C THR A 396 1.76 9.23 -66.77
N GLU A 397 1.08 8.53 -67.69
CA GLU A 397 0.13 7.44 -67.42
C GLU A 397 0.85 6.08 -67.34
N GLY A 398 0.35 5.13 -66.54
CA GLY A 398 1.12 3.92 -66.17
C GLY A 398 0.43 2.55 -66.20
N LYS A 399 -0.91 2.46 -66.22
CA LYS A 399 -1.74 1.22 -66.26
C LYS A 399 -1.44 0.12 -65.22
N GLU A 400 -2.44 -0.21 -64.40
CA GLU A 400 -2.75 -1.60 -64.05
C GLU A 400 -4.24 -1.87 -64.35
N GLU A 401 -4.62 -3.14 -64.43
CA GLU A 401 -5.90 -3.59 -65.01
C GLU A 401 -6.92 -3.95 -63.92
N LEU A 402 -8.22 -3.76 -64.22
CA LEU A 402 -9.33 -4.04 -63.31
C LEU A 402 -9.85 -5.47 -63.52
N GLU A 403 -9.97 -6.24 -62.44
CA GLU A 403 -10.98 -7.30 -62.32
C GLU A 403 -12.00 -6.85 -61.26
N GLU A 404 -13.28 -6.84 -61.65
CA GLU A 404 -14.39 -6.42 -60.79
C GLU A 404 -14.97 -7.65 -60.05
N GLU A 405 -14.83 -7.71 -58.73
CA GLU A 405 -15.75 -8.49 -57.88
C GLU A 405 -16.72 -7.53 -57.16
N SER A 406 -17.95 -7.98 -56.97
CA SER A 406 -19.10 -7.12 -56.70
C SER A 406 -19.28 -6.78 -55.22
N GLU A 407 -19.55 -5.50 -54.93
CA GLU A 407 -20.08 -5.04 -53.65
C GLU A 407 -21.47 -5.68 -53.38
N GLU A 408 -21.51 -6.85 -52.73
CA GLU A 408 -22.64 -7.17 -51.87
C GLU A 408 -22.52 -6.30 -50.62
N ALA A 409 -23.45 -5.37 -50.45
CA ALA A 409 -23.47 -4.48 -49.30
C ALA A 409 -23.88 -5.26 -48.05
N GLU A 410 -22.89 -5.80 -47.34
CA GLU A 410 -23.05 -6.15 -45.93
C GLU A 410 -23.46 -4.87 -45.18
N GLU A 411 -24.65 -4.87 -44.59
CA GLU A 411 -24.98 -3.88 -43.57
C GLU A 411 -24.00 -4.13 -42.40
N GLU A 412 -22.99 -3.28 -42.24
CA GLU A 412 -22.06 -3.33 -41.11
C GLU A 412 -22.86 -3.36 -39.82
N ALA A 413 -22.97 -4.57 -39.24
CA ALA A 413 -23.57 -4.76 -37.94
C ALA A 413 -22.63 -4.09 -36.95
N ILE A 414 -22.95 -2.85 -36.55
CA ILE A 414 -22.20 -2.07 -35.57
C ILE A 414 -22.10 -2.92 -34.31
N GLY A 415 -20.93 -3.55 -34.14
CA GLY A 415 -20.66 -4.44 -33.03
C GLY A 415 -20.68 -3.69 -31.71
N PRO A 416 -20.64 -4.41 -30.57
CA PRO A 416 -20.26 -3.77 -29.32
C PRO A 416 -18.93 -3.04 -29.54
N ILE A 417 -18.90 -1.74 -29.23
CA ILE A 417 -17.67 -0.93 -29.27
C ILE A 417 -16.65 -1.65 -28.38
N ASP A 418 -15.43 -1.83 -28.88
CA ASP A 418 -14.42 -2.60 -28.19
C ASP A 418 -14.08 -1.98 -26.81
N GLU A 419 -14.55 -2.63 -25.75
CA GLU A 419 -14.37 -2.25 -24.36
C GLU A 419 -12.87 -2.19 -23.98
N TYR A 420 -12.04 -2.99 -24.65
CA TYR A 420 -10.59 -2.93 -24.52
C TYR A 420 -10.01 -1.68 -25.18
N ALA A 421 -10.40 -1.32 -26.42
CA ALA A 421 -9.96 -0.08 -27.07
C ALA A 421 -10.37 1.19 -26.29
N GLU A 422 -11.58 1.25 -25.71
CA GLU A 422 -11.98 2.38 -24.83
C GLU A 422 -11.15 2.43 -23.54
N THR A 423 -10.87 1.26 -22.94
CA THR A 423 -10.02 1.14 -21.74
C THR A 423 -8.57 1.55 -22.03
N LEU A 424 -8.00 1.10 -23.16
CA LEU A 424 -6.65 1.44 -23.60
C LEU A 424 -6.54 2.94 -23.91
N ARG A 425 -7.50 3.50 -24.66
CA ARG A 425 -7.57 4.96 -24.92
C ARG A 425 -7.61 5.76 -23.63
N SER A 426 -8.36 5.30 -22.64
CA SER A 426 -8.43 5.95 -21.32
C SER A 426 -7.08 5.94 -20.59
N LYS A 427 -6.36 4.81 -20.60
CA LYS A 427 -5.00 4.71 -20.02
C LYS A 427 -3.96 5.55 -20.78
N VAL A 428 -3.99 5.55 -22.12
CA VAL A 428 -3.11 6.38 -22.97
C VAL A 428 -3.30 7.87 -22.65
N VAL A 429 -4.54 8.33 -22.51
CA VAL A 429 -4.84 9.72 -22.16
C VAL A 429 -4.35 10.06 -20.74
N GLU A 430 -4.57 9.20 -19.73
CA GLU A 430 -4.06 9.45 -18.38
C GLU A 430 -2.52 9.43 -18.31
N PHE A 431 -1.87 8.52 -19.02
CA PHE A 431 -0.41 8.44 -19.14
C PHE A 431 0.18 9.72 -19.75
N LEU A 432 -0.30 10.14 -20.92
CA LEU A 432 0.22 11.32 -21.61
C LEU A 432 -0.03 12.61 -20.80
N GLN A 433 -1.18 12.71 -20.12
CA GLN A 433 -1.42 13.81 -19.18
C GLN A 433 -0.41 13.81 -18.03
N ASP A 434 -0.11 12.67 -17.41
CA ASP A 434 0.87 12.61 -16.33
C ASP A 434 2.30 12.91 -16.82
N ALA A 435 2.65 12.43 -18.02
CA ALA A 435 3.92 12.71 -18.71
C ALA A 435 4.13 14.23 -18.89
N PHE A 436 3.11 14.95 -19.33
CA PHE A 436 3.14 16.41 -19.45
C PHE A 436 3.28 17.11 -18.08
N HIS A 437 2.51 16.68 -17.07
CA HIS A 437 2.51 17.35 -15.76
C HIS A 437 3.75 17.04 -14.88
N THR A 438 4.38 15.86 -15.04
CA THR A 438 5.48 15.40 -14.17
C THR A 438 6.87 15.47 -14.84
N GLU A 439 6.93 15.31 -16.16
CA GLU A 439 8.18 15.32 -16.93
C GLU A 439 8.26 16.47 -17.95
N GLY A 440 7.15 17.18 -18.21
CA GLY A 440 7.10 18.27 -19.19
C GLY A 440 7.01 17.81 -20.65
N ILE A 441 6.70 16.53 -20.89
CA ILE A 441 6.67 15.94 -22.23
C ILE A 441 5.46 16.47 -23.01
N VAL A 442 5.72 17.17 -24.11
CA VAL A 442 4.68 17.68 -25.02
C VAL A 442 4.35 16.61 -26.06
N TYR A 443 3.07 16.28 -26.19
CA TYR A 443 2.56 15.26 -27.11
C TYR A 443 1.49 15.84 -28.03
N ASN A 444 1.31 15.24 -29.21
CA ASN A 444 0.23 15.56 -30.14
C ASN A 444 -0.99 14.63 -29.89
N VAL A 445 -2.19 15.04 -30.30
CA VAL A 445 -3.42 14.23 -30.22
C VAL A 445 -3.25 12.94 -31.01
N ASP A 446 -2.62 12.99 -32.18
CA ASP A 446 -2.36 11.86 -33.08
C ASP A 446 -1.64 10.68 -32.39
N ILE A 447 -0.84 10.94 -31.35
CA ILE A 447 -0.14 9.90 -30.56
C ILE A 447 -1.15 9.03 -29.79
N ILE A 448 -2.31 9.58 -29.41
CA ILE A 448 -3.38 8.81 -28.74
C ILE A 448 -3.93 7.75 -29.69
N ASP A 449 -4.26 8.15 -30.92
CA ASP A 449 -4.82 7.22 -31.91
C ASP A 449 -3.78 6.19 -32.39
N GLN A 450 -2.50 6.60 -32.50
CA GLN A 450 -1.39 5.68 -32.76
C GLN A 450 -1.23 4.62 -31.67
N LEU A 451 -1.16 5.00 -30.39
CA LEU A 451 -0.94 4.06 -29.28
C LEU A 451 -2.16 3.16 -28.98
N VAL A 452 -3.36 3.52 -29.45
CA VAL A 452 -4.57 2.69 -29.33
C VAL A 452 -4.74 1.75 -30.51
N SER A 453 -4.55 2.24 -31.75
CA SER A 453 -5.04 1.58 -32.96
C SER A 453 -3.99 1.26 -34.03
N ALA A 454 -2.72 1.68 -33.89
CA ALA A 454 -1.68 1.31 -34.85
C ALA A 454 -1.17 -0.12 -34.60
N GLU A 455 -0.91 -0.87 -35.67
CA GLU A 455 -0.31 -2.22 -35.61
C GLU A 455 1.05 -2.23 -34.90
N ASN A 456 1.83 -1.15 -35.02
CA ASN A 456 3.15 -0.99 -34.41
C ASN A 456 3.14 -0.20 -33.08
N LYS A 457 1.98 -0.07 -32.41
CA LYS A 457 1.81 0.65 -31.13
C LYS A 457 2.85 0.28 -30.06
N GLU A 458 3.28 -0.98 -30.03
CA GLU A 458 4.28 -1.50 -29.09
C GLU A 458 5.67 -0.89 -29.33
N GLU A 459 6.13 -0.86 -30.58
CA GLU A 459 7.42 -0.26 -30.94
C GLU A 459 7.37 1.27 -30.79
N LEU A 460 6.25 1.90 -31.12
CA LEU A 460 6.03 3.34 -30.87
C LEU A 460 6.12 3.67 -29.38
N PHE A 461 5.53 2.84 -28.51
CA PHE A 461 5.63 3.03 -27.06
C PHE A 461 7.02 2.73 -26.52
N ARG A 462 7.68 1.67 -27.02
CA ARG A 462 9.07 1.33 -26.69
C ARG A 462 10.02 2.48 -27.04
N GLN A 463 9.85 3.11 -28.19
CA GLN A 463 10.63 4.28 -28.60
C GLN A 463 10.36 5.49 -27.69
N PHE A 464 9.09 5.78 -27.36
CA PHE A 464 8.74 6.81 -26.38
C PHE A 464 9.43 6.57 -25.02
N VAL A 465 9.46 5.32 -24.55
CA VAL A 465 10.14 4.94 -23.30
C VAL A 465 11.66 5.16 -23.40
N LEU A 466 12.30 4.80 -24.52
CA LEU A 466 13.73 5.05 -24.74
C LEU A 466 14.07 6.55 -24.74
N ASP A 467 13.25 7.38 -25.38
CA ASP A 467 13.48 8.82 -25.52
C ASP A 467 13.14 9.63 -24.26
N HIS A 468 12.27 9.13 -23.38
CA HIS A 468 11.69 9.93 -22.29
C HIS A 468 11.73 9.32 -20.89
N PHE A 469 11.86 8.00 -20.72
CA PHE A 469 11.92 7.39 -19.39
C PHE A 469 13.32 7.47 -18.77
N VAL A 470 14.36 7.18 -19.56
CA VAL A 470 15.73 7.01 -19.06
C VAL A 470 16.28 8.34 -18.56
N ASN A 471 16.56 8.41 -17.26
CA ASN A 471 17.02 9.62 -16.60
C ASN A 471 17.94 9.27 -15.42
N PRO A 472 19.27 9.28 -15.62
CA PRO A 472 20.24 8.95 -14.58
C PRO A 472 20.15 9.86 -13.33
N ALA A 473 19.68 11.10 -13.46
CA ALA A 473 19.49 12.01 -12.31
C ALA A 473 18.25 11.66 -11.45
N LYS A 474 17.32 10.87 -12.01
CA LYS A 474 16.19 10.24 -11.28
C LYS A 474 16.44 8.75 -11.01
N GLU A 475 17.66 8.25 -11.22
CA GLU A 475 18.03 6.82 -11.17
C GLU A 475 17.23 5.90 -12.11
N ARG A 476 16.52 6.46 -13.10
CA ARG A 476 15.73 5.69 -14.06
C ARG A 476 16.61 5.06 -15.13
N VAL A 477 16.72 3.74 -15.09
CA VAL A 477 17.35 2.88 -16.10
C VAL A 477 16.36 1.80 -16.53
N LEU A 478 16.61 1.18 -17.69
CA LEU A 478 15.86 0.02 -18.18
C LEU A 478 16.63 -1.27 -17.85
N THR A 479 15.93 -2.40 -17.76
CA THR A 479 16.58 -3.71 -17.76
C THR A 479 16.64 -4.24 -19.19
N HIS A 480 17.79 -4.74 -19.62
CA HIS A 480 17.99 -5.21 -21.00
C HIS A 480 17.13 -6.44 -21.32
N THR A 481 16.56 -6.53 -22.53
CA THR A 481 15.65 -7.63 -22.92
C THR A 481 16.29 -9.01 -22.72
N ASP A 482 17.55 -9.19 -23.16
CA ASP A 482 18.27 -10.46 -22.96
C ASP A 482 18.42 -10.84 -21.46
N LEU A 483 18.49 -9.86 -20.54
CA LEU A 483 18.49 -10.13 -19.09
C LEU A 483 17.09 -10.46 -18.57
N LEU A 484 16.04 -9.77 -19.03
CA LEU A 484 14.66 -10.08 -18.68
C LEU A 484 14.34 -11.53 -19.05
N LYS A 485 14.58 -11.90 -20.31
CA LYS A 485 14.41 -13.26 -20.83
C LYS A 485 15.22 -14.29 -20.04
N PHE A 486 16.53 -14.08 -19.87
CA PHE A 486 17.37 -15.00 -19.11
C PHE A 486 16.87 -15.21 -17.67
N LEU A 487 16.54 -14.14 -16.94
CA LEU A 487 16.07 -14.25 -15.56
C LEU A 487 14.69 -14.90 -15.46
N VAL A 488 13.78 -14.66 -16.40
CA VAL A 488 12.44 -15.28 -16.38
C VAL A 488 12.51 -16.78 -16.75
N TYR A 489 13.28 -17.16 -17.77
CA TYR A 489 13.51 -18.59 -18.09
C TYR A 489 14.28 -19.34 -17.00
N PHE A 490 15.10 -18.64 -16.21
CA PHE A 490 15.80 -19.21 -15.05
C PHE A 490 14.93 -19.22 -13.77
N ALA A 491 13.95 -18.31 -13.67
CA ALA A 491 12.98 -18.27 -12.57
C ALA A 491 11.89 -19.34 -12.70
N GLU A 492 11.49 -19.70 -13.93
CA GLU A 492 10.38 -20.64 -14.20
C GLU A 492 9.07 -20.23 -13.50
N PRO A 493 8.45 -19.08 -13.84
CA PRO A 493 7.17 -18.69 -13.26
C PRO A 493 6.06 -19.69 -13.63
N SER A 494 5.05 -19.82 -12.77
CA SER A 494 3.85 -20.62 -13.04
C SER A 494 2.57 -19.82 -12.79
N LEU A 495 1.47 -20.23 -13.44
CA LEU A 495 0.11 -19.71 -13.23
C LEU A 495 -0.43 -19.94 -11.80
N THR A 496 0.28 -20.71 -10.97
CA THR A 496 0.01 -20.88 -9.54
C THR A 496 0.87 -20.00 -8.62
N ASP A 497 1.91 -19.36 -9.14
CA ASP A 497 2.89 -18.61 -8.36
C ASP A 497 2.37 -17.21 -8.03
N LYS A 498 2.44 -16.76 -6.76
CA LYS A 498 2.29 -15.34 -6.47
C LYS A 498 3.62 -14.61 -6.70
N VAL A 499 3.66 -13.72 -7.68
CA VAL A 499 4.85 -13.02 -8.18
C VAL A 499 4.86 -11.55 -7.72
N ILE A 500 6.02 -11.02 -7.38
CA ILE A 500 6.22 -9.57 -7.24
C ILE A 500 7.54 -9.08 -7.81
N ASP A 501 7.47 -7.95 -8.52
CA ASP A 501 8.60 -7.05 -8.70
C ASP A 501 8.44 -5.83 -7.76
N PRO A 502 9.34 -5.65 -6.76
CA PRO A 502 9.27 -4.56 -5.81
C PRO A 502 9.89 -3.25 -6.33
N CYS A 503 10.37 -3.22 -7.57
CA CYS A 503 11.09 -2.09 -8.19
C CYS A 503 10.86 -2.13 -9.71
N CYS A 504 9.59 -2.19 -10.12
CA CYS A 504 9.22 -2.69 -11.44
C CYS A 504 9.57 -1.75 -12.61
N GLY A 505 9.93 -0.48 -12.37
CA GLY A 505 10.29 0.46 -13.42
C GLY A 505 9.20 0.57 -14.49
N THR A 506 9.52 0.21 -15.72
CA THR A 506 8.59 0.18 -16.88
C THR A 506 7.79 -1.13 -17.02
N GLY A 507 7.81 -2.00 -16.00
CA GLY A 507 7.06 -3.25 -15.96
C GLY A 507 7.74 -4.44 -16.67
N GLY A 508 9.00 -4.30 -17.11
CA GLY A 508 9.68 -5.26 -17.98
C GLY A 508 9.67 -6.72 -17.50
N PHE A 509 9.92 -6.99 -16.21
CA PHE A 509 9.82 -8.36 -15.68
C PHE A 509 8.39 -8.88 -15.63
N LEU A 510 7.41 -8.00 -15.39
CA LEU A 510 5.99 -8.37 -15.31
C LEU A 510 5.49 -8.77 -16.71
N LEU A 511 5.82 -7.96 -17.72
CA LEU A 511 5.52 -8.24 -19.12
C LEU A 511 6.19 -9.53 -19.60
N GLN A 512 7.50 -9.69 -19.37
CA GLN A 512 8.24 -10.87 -19.81
C GLN A 512 7.70 -12.18 -19.19
N ILE A 513 7.16 -12.12 -17.96
CA ILE A 513 6.49 -13.25 -17.31
C ILE A 513 5.16 -13.58 -17.99
N LEU A 514 4.38 -12.58 -18.40
CA LEU A 514 3.12 -12.79 -19.13
C LEU A 514 3.39 -13.38 -20.51
N GLU A 515 4.32 -12.81 -21.29
CA GLU A 515 4.77 -13.37 -22.57
C GLU A 515 5.20 -14.84 -22.44
N THR A 516 5.97 -15.16 -21.39
CA THR A 516 6.43 -16.54 -21.14
C THR A 516 5.28 -17.50 -20.81
N LEU A 517 4.29 -17.03 -20.03
CA LEU A 517 3.13 -17.83 -19.65
C LEU A 517 2.11 -17.95 -20.80
N ASP A 518 1.96 -16.92 -21.62
CA ASP A 518 1.09 -16.95 -22.81
C ASP A 518 1.66 -17.89 -23.86
N ASN A 519 2.92 -17.72 -24.28
CA ASN A 519 3.56 -18.63 -25.22
C ASN A 519 3.46 -20.09 -24.77
N ALA A 520 3.65 -20.38 -23.47
CA ALA A 520 3.47 -21.73 -22.93
C ALA A 520 2.03 -22.28 -23.03
N LEU A 521 1.00 -21.42 -23.07
CA LEU A 521 -0.42 -21.77 -23.25
C LEU A 521 -0.85 -21.81 -24.73
N GLN A 522 -0.32 -20.92 -25.56
CA GLN A 522 -0.48 -20.98 -27.03
C GLN A 522 0.10 -22.30 -27.57
N GLU A 523 1.18 -22.79 -26.96
CA GLU A 523 1.83 -24.06 -27.31
C GLU A 523 1.30 -25.30 -26.56
N ALA A 524 0.33 -25.14 -25.64
CA ALA A 524 -0.21 -26.25 -24.85
C ALA A 524 -1.25 -27.08 -25.63
N GLU A 525 -1.24 -28.39 -25.41
CA GLU A 525 -2.44 -29.21 -25.64
C GLU A 525 -3.41 -28.98 -24.47
N TRP A 526 -4.71 -28.83 -24.76
CA TRP A 526 -5.72 -28.65 -23.72
C TRP A 526 -6.97 -29.50 -23.99
N THR A 527 -7.70 -29.82 -22.93
CA THR A 527 -8.97 -30.57 -23.00
C THR A 527 -9.99 -30.03 -22.01
N GLU A 528 -11.24 -29.93 -22.44
CA GLU A 528 -12.38 -29.67 -21.57
C GLU A 528 -13.07 -30.97 -21.15
N ARG A 529 -13.40 -31.08 -19.86
CA ARG A 529 -14.25 -32.15 -19.35
C ARG A 529 -14.94 -31.74 -18.04
N ASP A 530 -16.24 -31.98 -17.93
CA ASP A 530 -17.02 -31.80 -16.69
C ASP A 530 -16.83 -30.37 -16.07
N PHE A 531 -16.75 -29.35 -16.93
CA PHE A 531 -16.42 -27.95 -16.62
C PHE A 531 -15.04 -27.72 -15.98
N ALA A 532 -14.09 -28.62 -16.21
CA ALA A 532 -12.69 -28.45 -15.91
C ALA A 532 -11.85 -28.43 -17.21
N LEU A 533 -10.84 -27.58 -17.24
CA LEU A 533 -9.83 -27.50 -18.29
C LEU A 533 -8.52 -28.10 -17.75
N GLN A 534 -7.98 -29.06 -18.49
CA GLN A 534 -6.65 -29.61 -18.28
C GLN A 534 -5.75 -29.14 -19.43
N TYR A 535 -4.60 -28.56 -19.10
CA TYR A 535 -3.56 -28.16 -20.04
C TYR A 535 -2.33 -29.05 -19.81
N GLU A 536 -1.73 -29.55 -20.88
CA GLU A 536 -0.43 -30.21 -20.90
C GLU A 536 0.56 -29.27 -21.61
N LEU A 537 1.43 -28.64 -20.83
CA LEU A 537 2.49 -27.76 -21.33
C LEU A 537 3.58 -28.60 -21.99
N ARG A 538 4.31 -28.04 -22.99
CA ARG A 538 5.46 -28.72 -23.64
C ARG A 538 6.54 -29.23 -22.67
N THR A 539 6.59 -28.70 -21.45
CA THR A 539 7.47 -29.15 -20.36
C THR A 539 7.05 -30.48 -19.71
N GLY A 540 5.92 -31.07 -20.12
CA GLY A 540 5.28 -32.22 -19.45
C GLY A 540 4.61 -31.86 -18.13
N GLN A 541 4.39 -30.57 -17.86
CA GLN A 541 3.68 -30.08 -16.68
C GLN A 541 2.19 -29.96 -16.97
N PHE A 542 1.37 -30.37 -16.01
CA PHE A 542 -0.08 -30.29 -16.09
C PHE A 542 -0.61 -29.12 -15.26
N TYR A 543 -1.43 -28.28 -15.87
CA TYR A 543 -2.16 -27.21 -15.21
C TYR A 543 -3.67 -27.46 -15.29
N PHE A 544 -4.40 -27.12 -14.24
CA PHE A 544 -5.82 -27.46 -14.07
C PHE A 544 -6.65 -26.27 -13.64
N ILE A 545 -7.73 -26.01 -14.37
CA ILE A 545 -8.73 -24.99 -14.06
C ILE A 545 -10.08 -25.69 -13.87
N GLN A 546 -10.74 -25.46 -12.74
CA GLN A 546 -12.19 -25.67 -12.64
C GLN A 546 -12.87 -24.35 -12.98
N ILE A 547 -13.80 -24.36 -13.94
CA ILE A 547 -14.69 -23.24 -14.23
C ILE A 547 -15.69 -23.08 -13.05
N ASN A 548 -15.86 -21.86 -12.54
CA ASN A 548 -16.78 -21.55 -11.45
C ASN A 548 -18.24 -21.41 -11.97
N GLU A 549 -19.18 -20.93 -11.15
CA GLU A 549 -20.58 -20.76 -11.57
C GLU A 549 -20.79 -19.47 -12.39
N GLU A 550 -20.14 -18.36 -12.01
CA GLU A 550 -20.24 -17.05 -12.68
C GLU A 550 -19.69 -17.10 -14.13
N GLU A 551 -18.60 -17.83 -14.35
CA GLU A 551 -18.00 -18.05 -15.68
C GLU A 551 -18.90 -18.92 -16.58
N ARG A 552 -19.75 -19.79 -16.02
CA ARG A 552 -20.75 -20.58 -16.78
C ARG A 552 -22.00 -19.80 -17.15
N GLU A 553 -22.20 -18.63 -16.55
CA GLU A 553 -23.22 -17.66 -16.97
C GLU A 553 -22.69 -16.67 -18.02
N TYR A 554 -21.36 -16.62 -18.23
CA TYR A 554 -20.69 -15.67 -19.13
C TYR A 554 -20.14 -16.30 -20.41
N PHE A 555 -19.59 -17.51 -20.35
CA PHE A 555 -19.05 -18.22 -21.52
C PHE A 555 -19.99 -19.32 -22.02
N ASP A 556 -20.05 -19.52 -23.33
CA ASP A 556 -20.65 -20.71 -23.95
C ASP A 556 -19.76 -21.95 -23.78
N PHE A 557 -20.37 -23.14 -23.79
CA PHE A 557 -19.66 -24.42 -23.62
C PHE A 557 -20.02 -25.42 -24.74
N PRO A 558 -19.04 -26.12 -25.34
CA PRO A 558 -17.61 -26.11 -25.03
C PRO A 558 -16.95 -24.77 -25.39
N LEU A 559 -15.86 -24.44 -24.68
CA LEU A 559 -15.13 -23.19 -24.91
C LEU A 559 -14.45 -23.16 -26.29
N ASP A 560 -14.37 -21.95 -26.86
CA ASP A 560 -13.51 -21.66 -28.01
C ASP A 560 -12.01 -21.76 -27.63
N ASP A 561 -11.17 -22.12 -28.61
CA ASP A 561 -9.73 -22.33 -28.41
C ASP A 561 -8.99 -21.06 -27.94
N ALA A 562 -9.35 -19.88 -28.47
CA ALA A 562 -8.77 -18.62 -28.02
C ALA A 562 -9.19 -18.29 -26.58
N VAL A 563 -10.47 -18.49 -26.25
CA VAL A 563 -10.99 -18.28 -24.89
C VAL A 563 -10.33 -19.24 -23.90
N ALA A 564 -10.17 -20.50 -24.28
CA ALA A 564 -9.49 -21.51 -23.46
C ALA A 564 -8.02 -21.15 -23.19
N ARG A 565 -7.27 -20.66 -24.19
CA ARG A 565 -5.86 -20.27 -24.02
C ARG A 565 -5.69 -19.01 -23.17
N TRP A 566 -6.58 -18.02 -23.30
CA TRP A 566 -6.47 -16.75 -22.58
C TRP A 566 -7.03 -16.77 -21.14
N LEU A 567 -8.05 -17.60 -20.86
CA LEU A 567 -8.71 -17.67 -19.55
C LEU A 567 -7.74 -17.88 -18.34
N PRO A 568 -6.68 -18.71 -18.42
CA PRO A 568 -5.68 -18.83 -17.36
C PRO A 568 -4.99 -17.51 -16.99
N ILE A 569 -4.61 -16.71 -17.99
CA ILE A 569 -3.85 -15.47 -17.80
C ILE A 569 -4.79 -14.39 -17.24
N ILE A 570 -5.99 -14.28 -17.81
CA ILE A 570 -7.04 -13.38 -17.32
C ILE A 570 -7.35 -13.67 -15.84
N ARG A 571 -7.41 -14.95 -15.44
CA ARG A 571 -7.54 -15.38 -14.04
C ARG A 571 -6.32 -15.02 -13.18
N PHE A 572 -5.11 -15.25 -13.67
CA PHE A 572 -3.86 -14.92 -12.98
C PHE A 572 -3.76 -13.42 -12.65
N CYS A 573 -4.10 -12.56 -13.62
CA CYS A 573 -4.20 -11.12 -13.47
C CYS A 573 -5.33 -10.72 -12.49
N LYS A 574 -6.57 -11.20 -12.70
CA LYS A 574 -7.73 -10.86 -11.85
C LYS A 574 -7.60 -11.35 -10.40
N GLN A 575 -6.83 -12.40 -10.14
CA GLN A 575 -6.49 -12.87 -8.80
C GLN A 575 -5.35 -12.07 -8.13
N GLN A 576 -4.76 -11.09 -8.81
CA GLN A 576 -3.60 -10.32 -8.36
C GLN A 576 -2.41 -11.23 -7.98
N GLN A 577 -2.17 -12.27 -8.79
CA GLN A 577 -0.99 -13.13 -8.62
C GLN A 577 0.29 -12.39 -8.98
N LEU A 578 0.28 -11.65 -10.09
CA LEU A 578 1.35 -10.76 -10.52
C LEU A 578 1.19 -9.37 -9.88
N THR A 579 2.23 -8.87 -9.20
CA THR A 579 2.24 -7.56 -8.53
C THR A 579 3.43 -6.73 -9.00
N GLY A 580 3.19 -5.50 -9.47
CA GLY A 580 4.25 -4.51 -9.68
C GLY A 580 4.23 -3.43 -8.59
N VAL A 581 5.40 -2.98 -8.15
CA VAL A 581 5.53 -1.84 -7.24
C VAL A 581 6.69 -0.94 -7.68
N ASP A 582 6.47 0.37 -7.69
CA ASP A 582 7.54 1.36 -7.80
C ASP A 582 7.24 2.60 -6.94
N ILE A 583 8.27 3.34 -6.59
CA ILE A 583 8.17 4.61 -5.84
C ILE A 583 8.03 5.82 -6.78
N ASP A 584 8.37 5.68 -8.07
CA ASP A 584 8.23 6.73 -9.07
C ASP A 584 6.87 6.62 -9.81
N ARG A 585 6.11 7.72 -9.79
CA ARG A 585 4.78 7.79 -10.43
C ARG A 585 4.86 7.58 -11.93
N PHE A 586 5.86 8.15 -12.59
CA PHE A 586 6.03 8.04 -14.04
C PHE A 586 6.47 6.62 -14.44
N ALA A 587 7.28 5.95 -13.60
CA ALA A 587 7.56 4.52 -13.76
C ALA A 587 6.27 3.69 -13.66
N CYS A 588 5.49 3.89 -12.59
CA CYS A 588 4.21 3.19 -12.41
C CYS A 588 3.25 3.37 -13.59
N ARG A 589 3.14 4.59 -14.14
CA ARG A 589 2.30 4.88 -15.31
C ARG A 589 2.87 4.33 -16.62
N THR A 590 4.20 4.31 -16.76
CA THR A 590 4.85 3.64 -17.89
C THR A 590 4.55 2.15 -17.86
N ALA A 591 4.68 1.48 -16.70
CA ALA A 591 4.37 0.06 -16.55
C ALA A 591 2.89 -0.27 -16.79
N ASP A 592 1.97 0.53 -16.21
CA ASP A 592 0.52 0.36 -16.34
C ASP A 592 0.03 0.47 -17.80
N LEU A 593 0.66 1.35 -18.60
CA LEU A 593 0.39 1.46 -20.03
C LEU A 593 1.13 0.39 -20.86
N ASN A 594 2.39 0.04 -20.52
CA ASN A 594 3.15 -1.01 -21.20
C ASN A 594 2.38 -2.34 -21.22
N LEU A 595 1.89 -2.75 -20.04
CA LEU A 595 1.08 -3.96 -19.87
C LEU A 595 -0.28 -3.85 -20.56
N ALA A 596 -0.89 -2.66 -20.60
CA ALA A 596 -2.18 -2.46 -21.24
C ALA A 596 -2.10 -2.46 -22.77
N ILE A 597 -1.04 -1.93 -23.38
CA ILE A 597 -0.81 -2.00 -24.84
C ILE A 597 -0.68 -3.46 -25.29
N GLN A 598 -0.03 -4.27 -24.45
CA GLN A 598 0.23 -5.71 -24.60
C GLN A 598 -0.96 -6.61 -24.21
N GLY A 599 -2.18 -6.07 -24.05
CA GLY A 599 -3.38 -6.89 -23.80
C GLY A 599 -3.66 -7.27 -22.35
N PHE A 600 -2.91 -6.75 -21.37
CA PHE A 600 -3.06 -7.09 -19.94
C PHE A 600 -3.46 -5.89 -19.04
N PRO A 601 -4.58 -5.18 -19.32
CA PRO A 601 -4.93 -3.95 -18.64
C PRO A 601 -5.35 -4.10 -17.17
N GLU A 602 -5.75 -5.29 -16.70
CA GLU A 602 -6.20 -5.49 -15.31
C GLU A 602 -5.08 -5.62 -14.26
N ILE A 603 -3.81 -5.61 -14.66
CA ILE A 603 -2.68 -5.78 -13.74
C ILE A 603 -2.53 -4.52 -12.87
N VAL A 604 -2.41 -4.72 -11.56
CA VAL A 604 -2.28 -3.63 -10.59
C VAL A 604 -0.81 -3.30 -10.34
N ILE A 605 -0.41 -2.11 -10.80
CA ILE A 605 0.85 -1.48 -10.42
C ILE A 605 0.62 -0.57 -9.21
N HIS A 606 1.40 -0.77 -8.15
CA HIS A 606 1.32 0.01 -6.92
C HIS A 606 2.39 1.11 -6.88
N HIS A 607 1.94 2.36 -6.90
CA HIS A 607 2.79 3.51 -6.55
C HIS A 607 2.94 3.60 -5.02
N ASP A 608 3.99 2.97 -4.49
CA ASP A 608 4.30 2.85 -3.05
C ASP A 608 5.80 2.59 -2.83
N ASP A 609 6.34 3.00 -1.68
CA ASP A 609 7.73 2.71 -1.32
C ASP A 609 7.84 1.21 -0.96
N ALA A 610 8.36 0.38 -1.88
CA ALA A 610 8.41 -1.05 -1.66
C ALA A 610 9.27 -1.49 -0.46
N LEU A 611 10.22 -0.67 0.03
CA LEU A 611 10.97 -0.96 1.25
C LEU A 611 10.10 -0.77 2.49
N ASN A 612 9.35 0.34 2.56
CA ASN A 612 8.56 0.75 3.73
C ASN A 612 7.06 0.38 3.65
N SER A 613 6.59 -0.11 2.51
CA SER A 613 5.18 -0.41 2.24
C SER A 613 4.62 -1.46 3.20
N LYS A 614 3.37 -1.18 3.61
CA LYS A 614 2.50 -2.03 4.45
C LYS A 614 1.32 -2.59 3.64
N GLN A 615 1.30 -2.36 2.32
CA GLN A 615 0.33 -2.91 1.38
C GLN A 615 0.83 -4.25 0.80
N ILE A 616 2.13 -4.34 0.52
CA ILE A 616 2.80 -5.57 0.10
C ILE A 616 2.81 -6.60 1.24
N GLY A 617 2.42 -7.84 0.95
CA GLY A 617 2.41 -8.94 1.92
C GLY A 617 3.81 -9.45 2.28
N SER A 618 4.04 -9.75 3.56
CA SER A 618 5.27 -10.39 4.05
C SER A 618 5.08 -11.91 4.11
N GLY A 619 6.00 -12.67 3.52
CA GLY A 619 6.03 -14.13 3.52
C GLY A 619 4.94 -14.80 2.67
N VAL A 620 4.51 -14.16 1.57
CA VAL A 620 3.38 -14.63 0.73
C VAL A 620 3.73 -14.91 -0.74
N TYR A 621 4.88 -14.46 -1.23
CA TYR A 621 5.25 -14.56 -2.65
C TYR A 621 6.04 -15.84 -2.97
N ASP A 622 5.65 -16.53 -4.04
CA ASP A 622 6.38 -17.67 -4.63
C ASP A 622 7.62 -17.23 -5.38
N LEU A 623 7.55 -16.09 -6.06
CA LEU A 623 8.64 -15.51 -6.83
C LEU A 623 8.78 -14.02 -6.49
N VAL A 624 9.99 -13.62 -6.12
CA VAL A 624 10.39 -12.23 -6.02
C VAL A 624 11.51 -12.00 -7.03
N ILE A 625 11.28 -11.12 -8.00
CA ILE A 625 12.17 -10.88 -9.14
C ILE A 625 12.30 -9.37 -9.39
N GLY A 626 13.47 -8.86 -9.79
CA GLY A 626 13.60 -7.43 -10.10
C GLY A 626 15.04 -6.92 -10.23
N ASN A 627 15.15 -5.65 -10.62
CA ASN A 627 16.41 -4.91 -10.77
C ASN A 627 16.43 -3.66 -9.86
N PRO A 628 16.71 -3.82 -8.55
CA PRO A 628 16.66 -2.72 -7.58
C PRO A 628 17.70 -1.63 -7.86
N PRO A 629 17.40 -0.36 -7.50
CA PRO A 629 18.31 0.77 -7.70
C PRO A 629 19.71 0.51 -7.13
N SER A 630 20.74 0.77 -7.94
CA SER A 630 22.14 0.42 -7.65
C SER A 630 22.81 1.29 -6.58
N THR A 631 22.21 2.42 -6.19
CA THR A 631 22.89 3.46 -5.42
C THR A 631 22.84 3.25 -3.90
N GLY A 632 23.96 3.53 -3.23
CA GLY A 632 24.05 3.57 -1.76
C GLY A 632 23.75 2.24 -1.08
N ASP A 633 22.86 2.27 -0.08
CA ASP A 633 22.42 1.09 0.69
C ASP A 633 21.23 0.37 0.05
N LYS A 634 20.60 0.95 -0.98
CA LYS A 634 19.35 0.45 -1.60
C LYS A 634 19.46 -1.01 -2.04
N PRO A 635 20.51 -1.49 -2.74
CA PRO A 635 20.61 -2.91 -3.11
C PRO A 635 20.56 -3.86 -1.90
N THR A 636 21.21 -3.47 -0.79
CA THR A 636 21.20 -4.25 0.45
C THR A 636 19.84 -4.21 1.15
N ARG A 637 19.12 -3.09 1.09
CA ARG A 637 17.76 -2.95 1.64
C ARG A 637 16.73 -3.69 0.83
N PHE A 638 16.81 -3.65 -0.50
CA PHE A 638 15.96 -4.45 -1.38
C PHE A 638 16.22 -5.94 -1.16
N LEU A 639 17.47 -6.42 -1.14
CA LEU A 639 17.79 -7.82 -0.82
C LEU A 639 17.27 -8.24 0.58
N ARG A 640 17.29 -7.34 1.57
CA ARG A 640 16.68 -7.58 2.89
C ARG A 640 15.15 -7.57 2.85
N LYS A 641 14.52 -6.75 2.00
CA LYS A 641 13.05 -6.71 1.84
C LYS A 641 12.55 -7.94 1.09
N THR A 642 13.19 -8.38 0.01
CA THR A 642 12.78 -9.57 -0.75
C THR A 642 12.85 -10.85 0.08
N LEU A 643 13.83 -10.96 0.99
CA LEU A 643 13.86 -12.00 2.01
C LEU A 643 12.59 -12.04 2.88
N LEU A 644 11.98 -10.90 3.17
CA LEU A 644 10.72 -10.81 3.93
C LEU A 644 9.50 -11.03 3.03
N LEU A 645 9.54 -10.67 1.75
CA LEU A 645 8.42 -10.86 0.81
C LEU A 645 8.21 -12.34 0.45
N ALA A 646 9.29 -13.05 0.14
CA ALA A 646 9.25 -14.45 -0.29
C ALA A 646 8.71 -15.37 0.82
N LYS A 647 7.72 -16.20 0.47
CA LYS A 647 7.20 -17.24 1.34
C LYS A 647 8.24 -18.36 1.51
N PRO A 648 8.15 -19.19 2.57
CA PRO A 648 9.03 -20.34 2.71
C PRO A 648 8.90 -21.30 1.51
N GLY A 649 10.02 -21.63 0.86
CA GLY A 649 10.11 -22.32 -0.43
C GLY A 649 10.27 -21.38 -1.65
N GLY A 650 9.92 -20.10 -1.51
CA GLY A 650 9.86 -19.13 -2.60
C GLY A 650 11.22 -18.75 -3.21
N LYS A 651 11.21 -18.49 -4.52
CA LYS A 651 12.32 -18.06 -5.35
C LYS A 651 12.59 -16.57 -5.17
N ILE A 652 13.87 -16.19 -5.10
CA ILE A 652 14.33 -14.79 -5.08
C ILE A 652 15.43 -14.64 -6.13
N LEU A 653 15.17 -13.88 -7.19
CA LEU A 653 16.15 -13.53 -8.23
C LEU A 653 16.32 -12.01 -8.26
N LEU A 654 17.49 -11.50 -7.88
CA LEU A 654 17.79 -10.07 -7.98
C LEU A 654 19.02 -9.82 -8.83
N LEU A 655 18.91 -8.87 -9.76
CA LEU A 655 20.08 -8.20 -10.32
C LEU A 655 20.62 -7.24 -9.25
N LEU A 656 21.89 -7.41 -8.89
CA LEU A 656 22.57 -6.60 -7.88
C LEU A 656 23.86 -6.03 -8.47
N PRO A 657 24.32 -4.83 -8.06
CA PRO A 657 25.52 -4.21 -8.62
C PRO A 657 26.77 -5.09 -8.39
N ASN A 658 27.65 -5.15 -9.38
CA ASN A 658 28.88 -5.96 -9.33
C ASN A 658 29.77 -5.61 -8.13
N GLU A 659 29.75 -4.35 -7.68
CA GLU A 659 30.49 -3.83 -6.53
C GLU A 659 30.07 -4.47 -5.19
N MET A 660 28.92 -5.16 -5.13
CA MET A 660 28.54 -5.96 -3.97
C MET A 660 29.34 -7.26 -3.84
N PHE A 661 30.06 -7.68 -4.89
CA PHE A 661 30.69 -9.00 -5.02
C PHE A 661 32.20 -8.93 -5.24
N HIS A 662 32.89 -10.01 -4.89
CA HIS A 662 34.28 -10.28 -5.26
C HIS A 662 34.44 -11.80 -5.40
N GLU A 663 34.92 -12.31 -6.54
CA GLU A 663 34.89 -13.75 -6.88
C GLU A 663 33.51 -14.39 -6.61
N HIS A 664 32.44 -13.80 -7.19
CA HIS A 664 31.05 -14.26 -7.06
C HIS A 664 30.50 -14.31 -5.62
N ARG A 665 31.19 -13.71 -4.66
CA ARG A 665 30.86 -13.73 -3.22
C ARG A 665 30.50 -12.34 -2.75
N LEU A 666 29.32 -12.18 -2.12
CA LEU A 666 28.92 -10.94 -1.44
C LEU A 666 30.01 -10.50 -0.45
N LEU A 667 30.53 -9.27 -0.60
CA LEU A 667 31.61 -8.72 0.23
C LEU A 667 31.22 -8.70 1.72
N SER A 668 30.07 -8.09 2.03
CA SER A 668 29.56 -7.94 3.39
C SER A 668 29.34 -9.30 4.06
N ALA A 669 30.18 -9.62 5.04
CA ALA A 669 30.09 -10.88 5.79
C ALA A 669 28.77 -11.00 6.56
N THR A 670 28.24 -9.90 7.09
CA THR A 670 26.94 -9.87 7.78
C THR A 670 25.80 -10.21 6.83
N LEU A 671 25.76 -9.59 5.64
CA LEU A 671 24.74 -9.87 4.62
C LEU A 671 24.86 -11.30 4.08
N ARG A 672 26.10 -11.76 3.81
CA ARG A 672 26.39 -13.13 3.37
C ARG A 672 25.92 -14.18 4.39
N ASN A 673 26.15 -13.93 5.69
CA ASN A 673 25.66 -14.79 6.77
C ASN A 673 24.12 -14.73 6.91
N GLN A 674 23.51 -13.54 6.79
CA GLN A 674 22.05 -13.37 6.82
C GLN A 674 21.36 -14.15 5.68
N ILE A 675 21.94 -14.11 4.48
CA ILE A 675 21.50 -14.89 3.31
C ILE A 675 21.64 -16.39 3.59
N LEU A 676 22.84 -16.90 3.91
CA LEU A 676 23.07 -18.33 4.15
C LEU A 676 22.27 -18.93 5.32
N ALA A 677 21.87 -18.10 6.29
CA ALA A 677 20.95 -18.49 7.34
C ALA A 677 19.53 -18.70 6.80
N GLN A 678 19.00 -17.75 6.03
CA GLN A 678 17.58 -17.70 5.64
C GLN A 678 17.26 -18.33 4.28
N THR A 679 18.26 -18.56 3.42
CA THR A 679 18.08 -19.09 2.06
C THR A 679 19.05 -20.22 1.73
N VAL A 680 18.68 -21.00 0.71
CA VAL A 680 19.57 -21.85 -0.07
C VAL A 680 19.98 -21.04 -1.30
N VAL A 681 21.23 -20.57 -1.34
CA VAL A 681 21.78 -19.89 -2.53
C VAL A 681 21.93 -20.93 -3.65
N LYS A 682 21.42 -20.62 -4.84
CA LYS A 682 21.40 -21.53 -6.00
C LYS A 682 22.40 -21.12 -7.08
N ALA A 683 22.44 -19.83 -7.41
CA ALA A 683 23.38 -19.31 -8.39
C ALA A 683 23.85 -17.89 -8.03
N VAL A 684 25.09 -17.58 -8.41
CA VAL A 684 25.59 -16.21 -8.56
C VAL A 684 26.20 -16.09 -9.96
N ILE A 685 25.58 -15.29 -10.83
CA ILE A 685 25.97 -15.17 -12.25
C ILE A 685 26.29 -13.71 -12.55
N CYS A 686 27.54 -13.43 -12.89
CA CYS A 686 27.99 -12.11 -13.34
C CYS A 686 27.63 -11.93 -14.82
N PHE A 687 27.11 -10.76 -15.19
CA PHE A 687 26.90 -10.36 -16.58
C PHE A 687 27.99 -9.38 -17.04
N PRO A 688 28.30 -9.35 -18.36
CA PRO A 688 29.22 -8.37 -18.91
C PRO A 688 28.66 -6.95 -18.79
N GLU A 689 29.53 -5.94 -18.85
CA GLU A 689 29.10 -4.55 -18.81
C GLU A 689 28.42 -4.11 -20.11
N PHE A 690 27.45 -3.22 -20.01
CA PHE A 690 26.78 -2.63 -21.16
C PHE A 690 27.61 -1.51 -21.77
N GLU A 691 27.84 -1.55 -23.09
CA GLU A 691 28.43 -0.42 -23.85
C GLU A 691 27.65 0.89 -23.64
N THR A 692 26.33 0.77 -23.44
CA THR A 692 25.39 1.87 -23.17
C THR A 692 24.92 1.87 -21.71
N SER A 693 25.86 1.89 -20.76
CA SER A 693 25.59 1.91 -19.30
C SER A 693 24.65 3.04 -18.82
N LYS A 694 24.44 4.11 -19.62
CA LYS A 694 23.41 5.12 -19.37
C LYS A 694 21.97 4.61 -19.50
N LEU A 695 21.72 3.62 -20.36
CA LEU A 695 20.41 3.01 -20.58
C LEU A 695 20.13 1.91 -19.54
N TYR A 696 21.13 1.06 -19.30
CA TYR A 696 20.94 -0.22 -18.59
C TYR A 696 21.61 -0.30 -17.21
N GLY A 697 22.29 0.76 -16.78
CA GLY A 697 23.06 0.82 -15.54
C GLY A 697 24.49 0.28 -15.67
N GLN A 698 25.17 0.16 -14.52
CA GLN A 698 26.50 -0.44 -14.41
C GLN A 698 26.40 -1.98 -14.40
N GLY A 699 27.55 -2.67 -14.39
CA GLY A 699 27.60 -4.14 -14.42
C GLY A 699 26.77 -4.81 -13.32
N GLN A 700 26.00 -5.83 -13.71
CA GLN A 700 25.03 -6.52 -12.85
C GLN A 700 25.41 -7.98 -12.62
N THR A 701 25.12 -8.47 -11.41
CA THR A 701 25.24 -9.87 -11.00
C THR A 701 23.89 -10.37 -10.51
N LEU A 702 23.37 -11.44 -11.12
CA LEU A 702 22.22 -12.16 -10.60
C LEU A 702 22.60 -12.93 -9.32
N LEU A 703 21.88 -12.68 -8.23
CA LEU A 703 21.82 -13.54 -7.06
C LEU A 703 20.48 -14.32 -7.06
N TYR A 704 20.56 -15.64 -7.24
CA TYR A 704 19.40 -16.55 -7.14
C TYR A 704 19.43 -17.34 -5.83
N CYS A 705 18.34 -17.26 -5.06
CA CYS A 705 18.12 -17.93 -3.79
C CYS A 705 16.73 -18.60 -3.72
N LEU A 706 16.62 -19.69 -2.95
CA LEU A 706 15.34 -20.19 -2.43
C LEU A 706 15.22 -19.88 -0.93
N ARG A 707 14.07 -19.36 -0.49
CA ARG A 707 13.73 -19.15 0.92
C ARG A 707 13.57 -20.51 1.62
N LYS A 708 14.25 -20.73 2.76
CA LYS A 708 14.09 -21.99 3.52
C LYS A 708 12.70 -22.12 4.15
N HIS A 709 12.22 -23.36 4.32
CA HIS A 709 11.11 -23.70 5.23
C HIS A 709 11.60 -23.85 6.68
N HIS A 710 12.79 -24.43 6.88
CA HIS A 710 13.38 -24.72 8.19
C HIS A 710 14.88 -24.45 8.24
N ASP A 711 15.37 -23.97 9.40
CA ASP A 711 16.80 -23.67 9.63
C ASP A 711 17.72 -24.90 9.47
N ALA A 712 17.15 -26.10 9.60
CA ALA A 712 17.83 -27.38 9.44
C ALA A 712 18.03 -27.83 7.98
N GLU A 713 17.54 -27.06 6.99
CA GLU A 713 17.79 -27.36 5.57
C GLU A 713 19.28 -27.28 5.24
N GLN A 714 19.77 -28.33 4.60
CA GLN A 714 21.19 -28.50 4.33
C GLN A 714 21.70 -27.46 3.35
N HIS A 715 22.93 -27.01 3.59
CA HIS A 715 23.68 -26.23 2.62
C HIS A 715 23.91 -27.04 1.34
N SER A 716 23.34 -26.57 0.23
CA SER A 716 23.63 -27.10 -1.09
C SER A 716 25.04 -26.73 -1.56
N ASP A 717 25.43 -27.29 -2.70
CA ASP A 717 26.37 -26.64 -3.59
C ASP A 717 25.73 -25.37 -4.23
N ILE A 718 26.55 -24.48 -4.76
CA ILE A 718 26.19 -23.21 -5.41
C ILE A 718 26.86 -23.19 -6.78
N PHE A 719 26.11 -22.84 -7.84
CA PHE A 719 26.71 -22.50 -9.13
C PHE A 719 27.24 -21.06 -9.11
N VAL A 720 28.47 -20.84 -9.56
CA VAL A 720 28.99 -19.50 -9.83
C VAL A 720 29.53 -19.42 -11.25
N GLY A 721 29.28 -18.32 -11.95
CA GLY A 721 29.70 -18.17 -13.34
C GLY A 721 29.63 -16.75 -13.88
N ASP A 722 30.11 -16.62 -15.10
CA ASP A 722 30.34 -15.37 -15.82
C ASP A 722 29.81 -15.52 -17.26
N VAL A 723 28.88 -14.65 -17.67
CA VAL A 723 28.40 -14.56 -19.06
C VAL A 723 29.43 -13.81 -19.90
N THR A 724 29.72 -14.29 -21.12
CA THR A 724 30.81 -13.74 -21.96
C THR A 724 30.44 -12.48 -22.72
N SER A 725 29.24 -12.43 -23.29
CA SER A 725 28.72 -11.31 -24.08
C SER A 725 27.19 -11.40 -24.15
N PHE A 726 26.52 -10.27 -24.39
CA PHE A 726 25.06 -10.28 -24.62
C PHE A 726 24.69 -10.95 -25.96
N GLU A 727 25.58 -10.90 -26.95
CA GLU A 727 25.47 -11.64 -28.22
C GLU A 727 25.38 -13.16 -27.97
N ALA A 728 26.33 -13.74 -27.25
CA ALA A 728 26.33 -15.17 -26.92
C ALA A 728 25.18 -15.56 -25.97
N LEU A 729 24.73 -14.63 -25.11
CA LEU A 729 23.53 -14.83 -24.29
C LEU A 729 22.27 -14.91 -25.17
N ARG A 730 22.18 -14.07 -26.20
CA ARG A 730 21.05 -14.06 -27.15
C ARG A 730 21.00 -15.33 -27.99
N GLU A 731 22.14 -15.83 -28.49
CA GLU A 731 22.18 -17.13 -29.20
C GLU A 731 21.59 -18.29 -28.38
N VAL A 732 21.74 -18.27 -27.04
CA VAL A 732 21.14 -19.28 -26.17
C VAL A 732 19.64 -19.04 -25.98
N ILE A 733 19.23 -17.78 -25.85
CA ILE A 733 17.82 -17.38 -25.70
C ILE A 733 17.02 -17.74 -26.96
N GLU A 734 17.54 -17.46 -28.15
CA GLU A 734 16.94 -17.85 -29.43
C GLU A 734 16.70 -19.37 -29.51
N VAL A 735 17.65 -20.18 -29.00
CA VAL A 735 17.57 -21.65 -28.96
C VAL A 735 16.66 -22.18 -27.83
N MET A 736 16.26 -21.33 -26.89
CA MET A 736 15.23 -21.63 -25.89
C MET A 736 13.82 -21.22 -26.36
N GLU A 737 13.72 -20.39 -27.40
CA GLU A 737 12.48 -19.86 -27.96
C GLU A 737 12.05 -20.59 -29.25
N ASP A 738 13.00 -20.92 -30.13
CA ASP A 738 12.77 -21.67 -31.37
C ASP A 738 13.12 -23.17 -31.19
N PRO A 739 12.15 -24.09 -31.26
CA PRO A 739 12.39 -25.53 -31.12
C PRO A 739 13.06 -26.19 -32.34
N ASP A 740 13.06 -25.53 -33.51
CA ASP A 740 13.78 -25.98 -34.70
C ASP A 740 15.23 -25.43 -34.74
N ALA A 741 15.61 -24.56 -33.80
CA ALA A 741 16.95 -23.98 -33.73
C ALA A 741 18.03 -25.05 -33.52
N PRO A 742 19.18 -24.97 -34.22
CA PRO A 742 20.22 -25.98 -34.14
C PRO A 742 20.94 -25.94 -32.78
N VAL A 743 20.61 -26.89 -31.91
CA VAL A 743 21.32 -27.17 -30.64
C VAL A 743 22.81 -27.38 -30.91
N CYS A 744 23.66 -26.87 -30.01
CA CYS A 744 25.10 -26.88 -30.16
C CYS A 744 25.67 -28.31 -30.25
N GLN A 745 26.29 -28.64 -31.39
CA GLN A 745 26.87 -29.96 -31.66
C GLN A 745 28.33 -30.11 -31.20
N ASP A 746 28.94 -29.06 -30.62
CA ASP A 746 30.32 -29.13 -30.14
C ASP A 746 30.44 -30.06 -28.91
N GLU A 747 31.36 -31.04 -28.98
CA GLU A 747 31.71 -31.94 -27.87
C GLU A 747 32.53 -31.23 -26.77
N ILE A 748 31.96 -30.18 -26.17
CA ILE A 748 32.59 -29.42 -25.10
C ILE A 748 32.40 -30.15 -23.75
N SER A 749 33.52 -30.59 -23.18
CA SER A 749 33.59 -31.38 -21.95
C SER A 749 33.22 -30.55 -20.70
N ILE A 750 31.92 -30.40 -20.42
CA ILE A 750 31.43 -29.80 -19.17
C ILE A 750 31.87 -30.66 -17.97
N ALA A 751 32.39 -30.03 -16.91
CA ALA A 751 32.87 -30.72 -15.73
C ALA A 751 31.73 -31.47 -14.99
N GLY A 752 31.93 -32.75 -14.68
CA GLY A 752 30.87 -33.62 -14.13
C GLY A 752 30.22 -33.14 -12.82
N ARG A 753 30.91 -32.34 -11.97
CA ARG A 753 30.27 -31.70 -10.80
C ARG A 753 29.22 -30.66 -11.21
N VAL A 754 29.47 -29.93 -12.30
CA VAL A 754 28.51 -28.96 -12.87
C VAL A 754 27.31 -29.70 -13.45
N VAL A 755 27.52 -30.72 -14.28
CA VAL A 755 26.43 -31.53 -14.86
C VAL A 755 25.57 -32.17 -13.76
N ASN A 756 26.19 -32.78 -12.75
CA ASN A 756 25.48 -33.36 -11.60
C ASN A 756 24.71 -32.30 -10.80
N TYR A 757 25.28 -31.10 -10.60
CA TYR A 757 24.61 -30.02 -9.89
C TYR A 757 23.32 -29.59 -10.61
N ILE A 758 23.41 -29.31 -11.91
CA ILE A 758 22.27 -28.85 -12.71
C ILE A 758 21.19 -29.94 -12.74
N LEU A 759 21.56 -31.21 -13.02
CA LEU A 759 20.64 -32.36 -12.96
C LEU A 759 19.98 -32.56 -11.59
N SER A 760 20.68 -32.24 -10.49
CA SER A 760 20.14 -32.37 -9.12
C SER A 760 19.26 -31.21 -8.65
N SER A 761 19.11 -30.15 -9.46
CA SER A 761 18.56 -28.87 -8.99
C SER A 761 17.03 -28.74 -9.02
N TYR A 762 16.32 -29.74 -9.58
CA TYR A 762 14.84 -29.79 -9.70
C TYR A 762 14.19 -28.67 -10.53
N GLN A 763 14.91 -28.15 -11.54
CA GLN A 763 14.42 -27.13 -12.47
C GLN A 763 14.73 -27.56 -13.91
N GLY A 764 13.81 -27.29 -14.84
CA GLY A 764 13.75 -27.88 -16.18
C GLY A 764 14.27 -27.00 -17.31
N SER A 765 13.64 -25.85 -17.57
CA SER A 765 14.15 -24.89 -18.57
C SER A 765 15.44 -24.24 -18.09
N ALA A 766 15.56 -23.99 -16.77
CA ALA A 766 16.81 -23.55 -16.16
C ALA A 766 17.97 -24.55 -16.33
N TYR A 767 17.67 -25.86 -16.45
CA TYR A 767 18.67 -26.89 -16.77
C TYR A 767 19.14 -26.79 -18.22
N ASN A 768 18.22 -26.63 -19.18
CA ASN A 768 18.54 -26.44 -20.60
C ASN A 768 19.35 -25.16 -20.80
N LEU A 769 18.89 -24.04 -20.24
CA LEU A 769 19.51 -22.72 -20.30
C LEU A 769 20.96 -22.71 -19.79
N LEU A 770 21.23 -23.35 -18.64
CA LEU A 770 22.59 -23.47 -18.10
C LEU A 770 23.47 -24.38 -18.95
N LEU A 771 22.97 -25.54 -19.39
CA LEU A 771 23.78 -26.47 -20.19
C LEU A 771 24.09 -25.96 -21.59
N GLU A 772 23.13 -25.33 -22.26
CA GLU A 772 23.34 -24.80 -23.62
C GLU A 772 24.25 -23.57 -23.58
N SER A 773 24.11 -22.69 -22.57
CA SER A 773 25.09 -21.63 -22.30
C SER A 773 26.51 -22.17 -22.03
N LEU A 774 26.64 -23.29 -21.31
CA LEU A 774 27.93 -23.93 -21.05
C LEU A 774 28.52 -24.61 -22.30
N ARG A 775 27.69 -25.15 -23.20
CA ARG A 775 28.12 -25.69 -24.51
C ARG A 775 28.59 -24.58 -25.43
N ARG A 776 27.76 -23.56 -25.67
CA ARG A 776 28.09 -22.40 -26.53
C ARG A 776 29.20 -21.52 -25.96
N ARG A 777 29.62 -21.77 -24.71
CA ARG A 777 30.57 -20.96 -23.93
C ARG A 777 30.07 -19.55 -23.62
N ALA A 778 28.79 -19.26 -23.89
CA ALA A 778 28.10 -18.05 -23.48
C ALA A 778 28.14 -17.82 -21.96
N LEU A 779 28.20 -18.92 -21.19
CA LEU A 779 28.39 -18.93 -19.74
C LEU A 779 29.60 -19.80 -19.38
N HIS A 780 30.57 -19.25 -18.67
CA HIS A 780 31.61 -20.01 -18.00
C HIS A 780 31.21 -20.20 -16.53
N GLY A 781 31.39 -21.39 -15.95
CA GLY A 781 30.94 -21.62 -14.58
C GLY A 781 31.54 -22.82 -13.87
N ARG A 782 31.46 -22.78 -12.54
CA ARG A 782 31.96 -23.81 -11.62
C ARG A 782 31.00 -23.96 -10.44
N VAL A 783 31.06 -25.12 -9.80
CA VAL A 783 30.27 -25.40 -8.59
C VAL A 783 31.16 -25.30 -7.35
N LEU A 784 30.73 -24.48 -6.39
CA LEU A 784 31.35 -24.29 -5.07
C LEU A 784 30.43 -24.82 -3.99
N SER A 785 30.95 -25.40 -2.92
CA SER A 785 30.14 -25.63 -1.72
C SER A 785 29.95 -24.33 -0.95
N VAL A 786 28.86 -24.22 -0.17
CA VAL A 786 28.65 -23.08 0.77
C VAL A 786 29.85 -22.84 1.71
N LYS A 787 30.65 -23.87 2.02
CA LYS A 787 31.87 -23.70 2.85
C LYS A 787 33.00 -22.99 2.11
N GLU A 788 33.11 -23.19 0.81
CA GLU A 788 34.07 -22.51 -0.09
C GLU A 788 33.57 -21.09 -0.40
N TRP A 789 32.27 -20.93 -0.69
CA TRP A 789 31.66 -19.63 -0.92
C TRP A 789 31.63 -18.74 0.35
N GLY A 790 31.45 -19.32 1.54
CA GLY A 790 31.40 -18.58 2.80
C GLY A 790 32.76 -18.08 3.33
N ARG A 791 33.87 -18.73 2.98
CA ARG A 791 35.22 -18.51 3.55
C ARG A 791 36.21 -17.94 2.54
N MET A 792 36.68 -16.72 2.76
CA MET A 792 37.90 -16.20 2.11
C MET A 792 39.11 -17.09 2.43
N LYS A 793 39.97 -17.35 1.44
CA LYS A 793 41.29 -17.97 1.70
C LYS A 793 42.22 -16.92 2.34
N LYS A 794 43.16 -17.34 3.19
CA LYS A 794 44.21 -16.45 3.69
C LYS A 794 45.08 -15.96 2.52
N GLY A 795 44.90 -14.71 2.13
CA GLY A 795 45.52 -14.10 0.95
C GLY A 795 44.52 -13.30 0.11
N GLU A 796 43.24 -13.69 0.12
CA GLU A 796 42.12 -12.96 -0.50
C GLU A 796 41.72 -11.76 0.38
N HIS A 797 42.58 -10.75 0.44
CA HIS A 797 42.10 -9.39 0.70
C HIS A 797 41.54 -8.84 -0.61
N PRO A 798 40.40 -8.11 -0.60
CA PRO A 798 40.01 -7.31 -1.75
C PRO A 798 41.10 -6.26 -1.96
N ALA A 799 41.82 -6.36 -3.07
CA ALA A 799 42.70 -5.29 -3.51
C ALA A 799 41.81 -4.12 -3.94
N VAL A 800 42.09 -2.93 -3.40
CA VAL A 800 41.65 -1.68 -4.01
C VAL A 800 42.74 -1.33 -5.01
N GLU A 801 42.53 -1.75 -6.26
CA GLU A 801 43.26 -1.25 -7.43
C GLU A 801 42.53 -0.02 -8.01
#